data_AF-A0A519ZTS5-F1
#
_entry.id   AF-A0A519ZTS5-F1
#
_cell.length_a   1.000
_cell.length_b   1.000
_cell.length_c   1.000
_cell.angle_alpha   90.00
_cell.angle_beta   90.00
_cell.angle_gamma   90.00
#
_symmetry.space_group_name_H-M   'P 1'
#
loop_
_entity.id
_entity.type
_entity.pdbx_description
1 polymer ?
#
loop_
_entity_poly.entity_id
_entity_poly.type
_entity_poly.pdbx_seq_one_letter_code
_entity_poly.pdbx_strand_id
1 'polypeptide(L)'
;MGKDHELTAESVELSTTDGLAFIEQASPLTRLHYFDGKFLKADALAQEQAYHRTQVQLSNLAGGWGVVHGLGVGLNGDQLTVGGGLAITPAGHFVLSVGDAQATVAQLLKLAAPAPAVNAPLAGHAEFGDCQGKPSGGVTETAGLGLYEITVGPIEGLCGNEAVYGALCESACVSDSRRPYWREGLVLRLRPITLKLPASSSVPFSTKHLRNRVASAYFAVEPGSTSSALSAAGLASGIWCQPASLYGRDEVVVGLLVREAGSNRVIDAWAGRRERMDTQARGYWQGRMAMRPWNVYLAQILQFQCQLSGMLDQGGGTETVPDTCDEIRATLDKTRQEIAALHQKYAQSAKKIVEAMGDGKVSQAEAQQLADDVKSSYAQLFELSESLSGVEAGQGALPKNRLLLDNGFVQLPPAGYLPVQPGKTSLPAQLSRLFGEGVRLHYRAARADVLPHLLEEAQHMERISLTKGLDDPSLLEDVEIFVPDGEVIDLATQSPGRWWDISASTEALNSIPVDGVGGVTYNSSLKRAKAGAAKASSDAQAMAAPPGQSQVYNPPPEIDGLARTEVRDDGTLSLSMALNRPLAAKALAYEASASVAPQEQDDEGPLQGLAAYVGADLQTDPFGLQVGDQTPASAELRMSYRKSEMVVAYDARFSGPATVLKRQSLSQGRTLLVVEFDASTSLTVRFNGQSQSKSSRSAIRLGLVRQGSGQTGVLLIDDEAFDPSSALVQLDWDGNPTLATLSAVITRGVETVAVQKMADLMSFKAPAAEGQAFSAKEAAKEAAKDAPEAAAAKAAGFSEQDDGTRKTLATARALTEAPAAGSSLGSLALNVLVTLSDATDDPAFLVRARRRLFPALEAAGQQEVRAVLDWVLFRRLRPTFCPPVCAVATPPQIEAFQIWHATVSSAKQAKSLAEALDKGRDDALGKVKFRPVGVLRFRDDNTQSEEPASVVKAMWQQAQPGRQVVIGRAWETRPTAGQGWQNHFRLRTMLDQIADITAPPVQGDGAIATLPKPPGPLSSGGLDGGFLVVTIDAQDDAVYTTHRVLFMSSSAWSRLEPSFKQSTASGWKQLTSLMESSDTPIVDVSLQLADNALAAGDKQTLAASDQEMQDKLESGNPYNRIAVRLVGKTLSEGEDPAKQHSAIAKALEASESGGYELKSVADLGGGAHVMSIIVLDKITPK
;
A
#
# COMPACT_ATOMS: atom_id res chain seq x y z
N MET A 1 57.81 28.53 -54.28
CA MET A 1 56.40 28.09 -54.37
C MET A 1 55.98 27.69 -52.96
N GLY A 2 55.23 28.58 -52.30
CA GLY A 2 54.90 28.47 -50.88
C GLY A 2 53.80 27.45 -50.61
N LYS A 3 54.05 26.61 -49.62
CA LYS A 3 53.02 25.89 -48.85
C LYS A 3 53.19 26.35 -47.40
N ASP A 4 52.63 27.52 -47.10
CA ASP A 4 52.52 27.99 -45.72
C ASP A 4 51.47 27.15 -45.00
N HIS A 5 51.96 26.25 -44.16
CA HIS A 5 51.44 25.93 -42.84
C HIS A 5 49.97 26.25 -42.54
N GLU A 6 49.05 25.37 -42.97
CA GLU A 6 47.77 25.21 -42.27
C GLU A 6 48.02 24.55 -40.91
N LEU A 7 48.06 25.36 -39.86
CA LEU A 7 47.71 24.99 -38.49
C LEU A 7 46.50 25.84 -38.09
N THR A 8 45.36 25.54 -38.71
CA THR A 8 44.05 26.06 -38.32
C THR A 8 43.31 25.00 -37.50
N ALA A 9 43.63 24.96 -36.22
CA ALA A 9 42.74 24.59 -35.10
C ALA A 9 43.44 25.08 -33.82
N GLU A 10 42.67 25.62 -32.87
CA GLU A 10 43.12 26.47 -31.76
C GLU A 10 43.98 25.78 -30.67
N SER A 11 44.49 24.58 -30.93
CA SER A 11 45.25 23.74 -29.99
C SER A 11 46.41 23.00 -30.67
N VAL A 12 47.57 22.91 -30.00
CA VAL A 12 48.67 22.03 -30.44
C VAL A 12 48.50 20.66 -29.78
N GLU A 13 48.14 19.63 -30.56
CA GLU A 13 48.12 18.25 -30.07
C GLU A 13 49.55 17.77 -29.82
N LEU A 14 49.87 17.46 -28.56
CA LEU A 14 51.03 16.64 -28.22
C LEU A 14 50.60 15.19 -28.13
N SER A 15 51.46 14.26 -28.55
CA SER A 15 51.25 12.83 -28.29
C SER A 15 51.39 12.55 -26.79
N THR A 16 50.27 12.55 -26.05
CA THR A 16 50.20 12.04 -24.69
C THR A 16 49.91 10.54 -24.71
N THR A 17 50.64 9.78 -23.89
CA THR A 17 50.45 8.33 -23.76
C THR A 17 49.29 7.95 -22.84
N ASP A 18 48.75 8.91 -22.09
CA ASP A 18 47.71 8.73 -21.08
C ASP A 18 46.83 10.00 -21.00
N GLY A 19 45.70 9.99 -21.69
CA GLY A 19 44.76 11.12 -21.80
C GLY A 19 44.81 11.91 -23.11
N LEU A 20 43.89 12.88 -23.23
CA LEU A 20 43.85 13.85 -24.33
C LEU A 20 44.37 15.20 -23.84
N ALA A 21 45.38 15.74 -24.53
CA ALA A 21 45.99 17.03 -24.19
C ALA A 21 45.27 18.21 -24.86
N PHE A 22 45.01 19.25 -24.07
CA PHE A 22 44.43 20.51 -24.49
C PHE A 22 45.39 21.64 -24.11
N ILE A 23 46.06 22.20 -25.11
CA ILE A 23 46.97 23.35 -24.94
C ILE A 23 46.48 24.48 -25.82
N GLU A 24 45.80 25.44 -25.18
CA GLU A 24 45.20 26.58 -25.85
C GLU A 24 46.25 27.60 -26.30
N GLN A 25 46.05 28.19 -27.49
CA GLN A 25 46.98 29.21 -27.98
C GLN A 25 47.03 30.47 -27.11
N ALA A 26 45.92 30.78 -26.44
CA ALA A 26 45.77 31.97 -25.60
C ALA A 26 46.18 31.74 -24.13
N SER A 27 46.79 30.59 -23.79
CA SER A 27 47.19 30.29 -22.41
C SER A 27 48.12 31.36 -21.83
N PRO A 28 47.76 32.02 -20.71
CA PRO A 28 48.62 33.01 -20.08
C PRO A 28 49.84 32.39 -19.39
N LEU A 29 49.83 31.07 -19.17
CA LEU A 29 50.97 30.30 -18.66
C LEU A 29 51.90 29.89 -19.83
N THR A 30 52.48 30.90 -20.47
CA THR A 30 53.45 30.74 -21.57
C THR A 30 54.82 31.26 -21.13
N ARG A 31 55.84 30.39 -21.09
CA ARG A 31 57.24 30.73 -20.74
C ARG A 31 58.20 30.50 -21.91
N LEU A 32 59.40 31.05 -21.83
CA LEU A 32 60.41 30.84 -22.87
C LEU A 32 60.97 29.41 -22.86
N HIS A 33 61.14 28.83 -24.05
CA HIS A 33 61.97 27.66 -24.27
C HIS A 33 63.36 28.11 -24.74
N TYR A 34 64.38 27.87 -23.91
CA TYR A 34 65.77 28.16 -24.24
C TYR A 34 66.38 27.05 -25.08
N PHE A 35 66.99 27.42 -26.20
CA PHE A 35 67.78 26.52 -27.04
C PHE A 35 68.93 27.27 -27.71
N ASP A 36 70.00 26.55 -28.05
CA ASP A 36 71.17 27.11 -28.70
C ASP A 36 70.79 27.75 -30.04
N GLY A 37 71.22 29.00 -30.22
CA GLY A 37 70.90 29.80 -31.40
C GLY A 37 69.62 30.61 -31.32
N LYS A 38 68.92 30.63 -30.18
CA LYS A 38 67.80 31.56 -29.91
C LYS A 38 68.31 32.98 -29.65
N PHE A 39 67.77 33.96 -30.35
CA PHE A 39 68.10 35.38 -30.13
C PHE A 39 67.16 36.01 -29.09
N LEU A 40 67.67 36.30 -27.88
CA LEU A 40 66.87 36.88 -26.80
C LEU A 40 66.58 38.37 -27.03
N LYS A 41 65.29 38.73 -27.10
CA LYS A 41 64.79 40.11 -27.27
C LYS A 41 64.24 40.66 -25.95
N ALA A 42 64.02 41.98 -25.88
CA ALA A 42 63.33 42.61 -24.76
C ALA A 42 61.94 41.98 -24.50
N ASP A 43 61.19 41.69 -25.57
CA ASP A 43 59.88 41.03 -25.49
C ASP A 43 59.97 39.61 -24.89
N ALA A 44 61.09 38.91 -25.12
CA ALA A 44 61.32 37.59 -24.52
C ALA A 44 61.44 37.72 -23.00
N LEU A 45 62.21 38.68 -22.50
CA LEU A 45 62.34 38.95 -21.07
C LEU A 45 61.02 39.45 -20.47
N ALA A 46 60.26 40.26 -21.20
CA ALA A 46 58.93 40.70 -20.78
C ALA A 46 57.94 39.54 -20.68
N GLN A 47 57.98 38.58 -21.61
CA GLN A 47 57.19 37.35 -21.56
C GLN A 47 57.53 36.51 -20.34
N GLU A 48 58.81 36.32 -20.02
CA GLU A 48 59.25 35.55 -18.85
C GLU A 48 58.81 36.24 -17.54
N GLN A 49 58.91 37.57 -17.47
CA GLN A 49 58.39 38.35 -16.33
C GLN A 49 56.87 38.23 -16.20
N ALA A 50 56.13 38.28 -17.31
CA ALA A 50 54.68 38.13 -17.33
C ALA A 50 54.26 36.72 -16.86
N TYR A 51 54.96 35.68 -17.31
CA TYR A 51 54.78 34.31 -16.84
C TYR A 51 54.93 34.21 -15.32
N HIS A 52 56.07 34.63 -14.76
CA HIS A 52 56.30 34.53 -13.32
C HIS A 52 55.32 35.39 -12.50
N ARG A 53 54.96 36.59 -12.96
CA ARG A 53 53.93 37.41 -12.30
C ARG A 53 52.58 36.71 -12.30
N THR A 54 52.20 36.10 -13.43
CA THR A 54 50.94 35.35 -13.56
C THR A 54 50.96 34.11 -12.66
N GLN A 55 52.05 33.34 -12.68
CA GLN A 55 52.22 32.15 -11.84
C GLN A 55 52.13 32.51 -10.35
N VAL A 56 52.78 33.59 -9.91
CA VAL A 56 52.68 34.09 -8.52
C VAL A 56 51.27 34.57 -8.19
N GLN A 57 50.61 35.30 -9.11
CA GLN A 57 49.23 35.73 -8.93
C GLN A 57 48.29 34.54 -8.76
N LEU A 58 48.38 33.55 -9.66
CA LEU A 58 47.59 32.32 -9.61
C LEU A 58 47.94 31.46 -8.39
N SER A 59 49.18 31.48 -7.90
CA SER A 59 49.62 30.81 -6.66
C SER A 59 49.08 31.50 -5.40
N ASN A 60 48.94 32.84 -5.42
CA ASN A 60 48.42 33.62 -4.30
C ASN A 60 46.90 33.60 -4.20
N LEU A 61 46.17 33.32 -5.29
CA LEU A 61 44.71 33.10 -5.28
C LEU A 61 44.29 31.80 -4.55
N ALA A 62 45.22 31.20 -3.83
CA ALA A 62 45.38 29.79 -3.91
C ALA A 62 45.95 29.28 -2.55
N GLY A 63 45.07 28.94 -1.60
CA GLY A 63 45.44 28.45 -0.26
C GLY A 63 45.63 26.92 -0.02
N GLY A 64 45.92 26.08 -1.04
CA GLY A 64 45.81 24.61 -0.95
C GLY A 64 45.92 23.85 -2.28
N TRP A 65 45.37 22.65 -2.40
CA TRP A 65 45.21 21.93 -3.68
C TRP A 65 43.72 21.72 -3.99
N GLY A 66 43.38 21.43 -5.23
CA GLY A 66 42.01 21.24 -5.71
C GLY A 66 41.60 22.25 -6.77
N VAL A 67 40.30 22.25 -7.11
CA VAL A 67 39.70 23.21 -8.04
C VAL A 67 39.62 24.59 -7.36
N VAL A 68 40.06 25.64 -8.05
CA VAL A 68 39.96 27.02 -7.59
C VAL A 68 38.66 27.65 -8.09
N HIS A 69 38.37 27.50 -9.39
CA HIS A 69 37.11 27.89 -10.02
C HIS A 69 36.94 27.17 -11.36
N GLY A 70 35.71 27.09 -11.87
CA GLY A 70 35.42 26.50 -13.19
C GLY A 70 35.57 24.98 -13.22
N LEU A 71 36.05 24.43 -14.33
CA LEU A 71 36.27 22.99 -14.55
C LEU A 71 35.02 22.14 -14.26
N GLY A 72 33.84 22.70 -14.55
CA GLY A 72 32.57 21.98 -14.47
C GLY A 72 32.51 20.92 -15.55
N VAL A 73 31.99 19.74 -15.23
CA VAL A 73 31.80 18.66 -16.19
C VAL A 73 30.36 18.63 -16.67
N GLY A 74 30.16 18.40 -17.97
CA GLY A 74 28.85 18.18 -18.59
C GLY A 74 28.96 17.11 -19.66
N LEU A 75 27.85 16.44 -19.96
CA LEU A 75 27.81 15.34 -20.90
C LEU A 75 26.60 15.46 -21.84
N ASN A 76 26.88 15.62 -23.14
CA ASN A 76 25.84 15.61 -24.16
C ASN A 76 26.06 14.42 -25.11
N GLY A 77 25.22 13.39 -24.98
CA GLY A 77 25.40 12.14 -25.70
C GLY A 77 26.72 11.45 -25.33
N ASP A 78 27.65 11.35 -26.30
CA ASP A 78 29.01 10.81 -26.08
C ASP A 78 30.08 11.91 -25.92
N GLN A 79 29.70 13.18 -25.96
CA GLN A 79 30.62 14.31 -25.84
C GLN A 79 30.72 14.77 -24.39
N LEU A 80 31.88 14.56 -23.78
CA LEU A 80 32.24 15.10 -22.47
C LEU A 80 32.82 16.50 -22.64
N THR A 81 32.27 17.47 -21.90
CA THR A 81 32.75 18.85 -21.86
C THR A 81 33.26 19.16 -20.46
N VAL A 82 34.44 19.77 -20.38
CA VAL A 82 35.00 20.35 -19.16
C VAL A 82 35.15 21.84 -19.38
N GLY A 83 34.40 22.64 -18.63
CA GLY A 83 34.41 24.09 -18.78
C GLY A 83 35.74 24.72 -18.39
N GLY A 84 36.04 25.91 -18.93
CA GLY A 84 37.23 26.68 -18.56
C GLY A 84 37.38 26.88 -17.04
N GLY A 85 38.62 26.91 -16.55
CA GLY A 85 38.87 27.05 -15.11
C GLY A 85 40.29 26.75 -14.68
N LEU A 86 40.51 26.82 -13.36
CA LEU A 86 41.80 26.67 -12.71
C LEU A 86 41.73 25.64 -11.60
N ALA A 87 42.71 24.73 -11.57
CA ALA A 87 43.00 23.86 -10.44
C ALA A 87 44.50 23.86 -10.11
N ILE A 88 44.83 23.46 -8.89
CA ILE A 88 46.20 23.15 -8.48
C ILE A 88 46.25 21.71 -8.01
N THR A 89 47.18 20.92 -8.56
CA THR A 89 47.37 19.54 -8.14
C THR A 89 47.99 19.47 -6.73
N PRO A 90 47.88 18.35 -6.03
CA PRO A 90 48.60 18.14 -4.77
C PRO A 90 50.12 18.32 -4.84
N ALA A 91 50.74 18.16 -6.03
CA ALA A 91 52.17 18.43 -6.25
C ALA A 91 52.49 19.92 -6.45
N GLY A 92 51.47 20.77 -6.55
CA GLY A 92 51.62 22.22 -6.73
C GLY A 92 51.62 22.68 -8.19
N HIS A 93 51.33 21.80 -9.15
CA HIS A 93 51.26 22.17 -10.57
C HIS A 93 49.92 22.83 -10.91
N PHE A 94 49.96 23.79 -11.83
CA PHE A 94 48.77 24.46 -12.34
C PHE A 94 48.10 23.62 -13.42
N VAL A 95 46.76 23.59 -13.37
CA VAL A 95 45.92 23.06 -14.45
C VAL A 95 44.98 24.18 -14.84
N LEU A 96 45.21 24.78 -16.02
CA LEU A 96 44.48 25.95 -16.50
C LEU A 96 43.91 25.68 -17.90
N SER A 97 42.61 25.94 -18.06
CA SER A 97 41.95 26.13 -19.35
C SER A 97 41.27 27.49 -19.37
N VAL A 98 41.37 28.22 -20.48
CA VAL A 98 40.64 29.48 -20.68
C VAL A 98 39.32 29.21 -21.43
N GLY A 99 39.29 28.19 -22.30
CA GLY A 99 38.11 27.70 -23.00
C GLY A 99 37.63 26.33 -22.50
N ASP A 100 36.58 25.82 -23.14
CA ASP A 100 36.03 24.50 -22.82
C ASP A 100 36.85 23.39 -23.49
N ALA A 101 37.27 22.39 -22.73
CA ALA A 101 37.87 21.18 -23.25
C ALA A 101 36.77 20.17 -23.59
N GLN A 102 36.79 19.66 -24.83
CA GLN A 102 35.78 18.71 -25.32
C GLN A 102 36.44 17.44 -25.84
N ALA A 103 35.94 16.29 -25.41
CA ALA A 103 36.40 14.98 -25.87
C ALA A 103 35.23 14.01 -26.00
N THR A 104 35.30 13.07 -26.94
CA THR A 104 34.34 11.96 -26.93
C THR A 104 34.73 10.94 -25.87
N VAL A 105 33.76 10.36 -25.19
CA VAL A 105 34.02 9.33 -24.18
C VAL A 105 34.66 8.11 -24.84
N ALA A 106 34.28 7.77 -26.08
CA ALA A 106 34.93 6.71 -26.84
C ALA A 106 36.44 6.95 -27.07
N GLN A 107 36.87 8.19 -27.31
CA GLN A 107 38.31 8.52 -27.41
C GLN A 107 39.01 8.36 -26.06
N LEU A 108 38.39 8.84 -24.98
CA LEU A 108 38.96 8.74 -23.64
C LEU A 108 39.05 7.28 -23.17
N LEU A 109 38.10 6.41 -23.50
CA LEU A 109 38.13 4.98 -23.13
C LEU A 109 39.28 4.22 -23.80
N LYS A 110 39.63 4.56 -25.05
CA LYS A 110 40.81 3.99 -25.74
C LYS A 110 42.12 4.33 -25.05
N LEU A 111 42.16 5.45 -24.34
CA LEU A 111 43.34 5.95 -23.63
C LEU A 111 43.26 5.72 -22.12
N ALA A 112 42.11 5.23 -21.62
CA ALA A 112 41.86 5.06 -20.20
C ALA A 112 42.83 4.04 -19.60
N ALA A 113 43.45 4.43 -18.48
CA ALA A 113 44.36 3.60 -17.71
C ALA A 113 44.11 3.83 -16.21
N PRO A 114 44.24 2.78 -15.36
CA PRO A 114 44.20 2.95 -13.92
C PRO A 114 45.18 4.02 -13.45
N ALA A 115 44.85 4.71 -12.35
CA ALA A 115 45.75 5.71 -11.79
C ALA A 115 47.10 5.06 -11.38
N PRO A 116 48.24 5.74 -11.56
CA PRO A 116 49.53 5.26 -11.08
C PRO A 116 49.50 5.05 -9.57
N ALA A 117 50.12 3.98 -9.06
CA ALA A 117 50.17 3.74 -7.62
C ALA A 117 50.96 4.87 -6.93
N VAL A 118 50.40 5.43 -5.86
CA VAL A 118 51.05 6.43 -5.01
C VAL A 118 52.29 5.77 -4.38
N ASN A 119 53.49 6.20 -4.81
CA ASN A 119 54.81 5.62 -4.49
C ASN A 119 55.26 4.39 -5.30
N ALA A 120 54.75 4.16 -6.51
CA ALA A 120 55.42 3.23 -7.43
C ALA A 120 56.89 3.69 -7.59
N PRO A 121 57.90 2.83 -7.35
CA PRO A 121 59.28 3.23 -7.58
C PRO A 121 59.40 3.62 -9.04
N LEU A 122 59.78 4.88 -9.29
CA LEU A 122 60.29 5.30 -10.59
C LEU A 122 61.57 4.48 -10.81
N ALA A 123 61.43 3.29 -11.39
CA ALA A 123 62.55 2.49 -11.84
C ALA A 123 63.16 3.23 -13.02
N GLY A 124 64.03 4.19 -12.72
CA GLY A 124 64.86 4.85 -13.71
C GLY A 124 65.66 3.80 -14.46
N HIS A 125 65.62 3.86 -15.79
CA HIS A 125 66.44 2.98 -16.61
C HIS A 125 67.90 3.46 -16.48
N ALA A 126 68.79 2.61 -15.97
CA ALA A 126 70.22 2.94 -15.82
C ALA A 126 70.89 3.34 -17.15
N GLU A 127 70.27 2.98 -18.28
CA GLU A 127 70.72 3.31 -19.64
C GLU A 127 70.03 4.55 -20.24
N PHE A 128 69.29 5.35 -19.46
CA PHE A 128 68.46 6.45 -19.98
C PHE A 128 67.41 6.03 -21.04
N GLY A 129 67.01 4.76 -21.05
CA GLY A 129 65.89 4.25 -21.86
C GLY A 129 64.52 4.69 -21.33
N ASP A 130 63.47 4.48 -22.14
CA ASP A 130 62.07 4.70 -21.72
C ASP A 130 61.83 4.00 -20.36
N CYS A 131 61.16 4.68 -19.43
CA CYS A 131 60.81 4.11 -18.14
C CYS A 131 60.04 2.79 -18.36
N GLN A 132 60.47 1.69 -17.74
CA GLN A 132 59.77 0.42 -17.84
C GLN A 132 58.37 0.55 -17.24
N GLY A 133 57.37 0.08 -17.99
CA GLY A 133 55.96 0.14 -17.60
C GLY A 133 55.13 1.15 -18.37
N LYS A 134 55.29 1.25 -19.71
CA LYS A 134 54.26 1.84 -20.57
C LYS A 134 52.93 1.14 -20.25
N PRO A 135 51.95 1.81 -19.60
CA PRO A 135 50.65 1.18 -19.43
C PRO A 135 50.08 1.00 -20.83
N SER A 136 49.71 -0.23 -21.18
CA SER A 136 48.87 -0.46 -22.36
C SER A 136 47.50 0.15 -22.03
N GLY A 137 47.30 1.41 -22.42
CA GLY A 137 46.00 2.08 -22.29
C GLY A 137 44.91 1.35 -23.07
N GLY A 138 43.67 1.53 -22.65
CA GLY A 138 42.51 0.94 -23.30
C GLY A 138 41.71 0.07 -22.35
N VAL A 139 40.48 0.50 -22.03
CA VAL A 139 39.53 -0.30 -21.27
C VAL A 139 38.55 -0.95 -22.24
N THR A 140 38.51 -2.28 -22.26
CA THR A 140 37.44 -3.02 -22.94
C THR A 140 36.19 -2.97 -22.06
N GLU A 141 35.13 -2.33 -22.54
CA GLU A 141 33.87 -2.27 -21.81
C GLU A 141 33.28 -3.68 -21.63
N THR A 142 32.76 -3.94 -20.44
CA THR A 142 32.03 -5.17 -20.13
C THR A 142 30.53 -4.90 -20.18
N ALA A 143 29.71 -5.96 -20.16
CA ALA A 143 28.26 -5.82 -20.01
C ALA A 143 27.83 -5.27 -18.64
N GLY A 144 28.75 -5.25 -17.64
CA GLY A 144 28.50 -4.71 -16.31
C GLY A 144 28.69 -3.20 -16.21
N LEU A 145 28.49 -2.67 -15.00
CA LEU A 145 28.71 -1.26 -14.68
C LEU A 145 30.20 -0.91 -14.69
N GLY A 146 30.60 -0.02 -15.59
CA GLY A 146 31.91 0.65 -15.61
C GLY A 146 31.85 1.98 -14.87
N LEU A 147 32.75 2.19 -13.91
CA LEU A 147 32.86 3.42 -13.12
C LEU A 147 34.19 4.09 -13.43
N TYR A 148 34.17 5.40 -13.69
CA TYR A 148 35.35 6.16 -14.04
C TYR A 148 35.41 7.48 -13.27
N GLU A 149 36.60 7.87 -12.83
CA GLU A 149 36.87 9.25 -12.44
C GLU A 149 37.25 10.06 -13.67
N ILE A 150 36.66 11.25 -13.80
CA ILE A 150 37.08 12.26 -14.76
C ILE A 150 38.14 13.10 -14.07
N THR A 151 39.35 13.10 -14.63
CA THR A 151 40.49 13.79 -14.04
C THR A 151 41.13 14.76 -15.02
N VAL A 152 41.65 15.86 -14.47
CA VAL A 152 42.47 16.83 -15.20
C VAL A 152 43.85 16.91 -14.55
N GLY A 153 44.90 16.85 -15.37
CA GLY A 153 46.27 17.00 -14.92
C GLY A 153 47.03 18.07 -15.71
N PRO A 154 48.25 18.43 -15.28
CA PRO A 154 49.08 19.38 -15.99
C PRO A 154 49.68 18.75 -17.26
N ILE A 155 49.86 19.56 -18.30
CA ILE A 155 50.64 19.21 -19.48
C ILE A 155 51.39 20.44 -20.00
N GLU A 156 52.62 20.24 -20.48
CA GLU A 156 53.41 21.29 -21.12
C GLU A 156 53.69 20.95 -22.59
N GLY A 157 53.62 21.96 -23.46
CA GLY A 157 53.86 21.82 -24.89
C GLY A 157 54.73 22.88 -25.51
N LEU A 158 55.51 22.47 -26.51
CA LEU A 158 56.35 23.36 -27.29
C LEU A 158 55.55 24.02 -28.43
N CYS A 159 55.56 25.34 -28.50
CA CYS A 159 54.75 26.14 -29.43
C CYS A 159 55.54 27.29 -30.10
N GLY A 160 54.98 27.85 -31.18
CA GLY A 160 55.54 28.97 -31.95
C GLY A 160 56.53 28.54 -33.03
N ASN A 161 57.09 29.46 -33.81
CA ASN A 161 58.18 29.15 -34.73
C ASN A 161 59.26 30.24 -34.69
N GLU A 162 60.50 29.87 -34.41
CA GLU A 162 61.63 30.80 -34.36
C GLU A 162 62.84 30.22 -35.08
N ALA A 163 63.53 31.06 -35.86
CA ALA A 163 64.74 30.66 -36.58
C ALA A 163 65.89 30.40 -35.60
N VAL A 164 66.63 29.33 -35.83
CA VAL A 164 67.86 29.01 -35.09
C VAL A 164 69.05 29.70 -35.76
N TYR A 165 69.81 30.51 -35.03
CA TYR A 165 71.01 31.18 -35.52
C TYR A 165 72.28 30.47 -35.04
N GLY A 166 73.24 30.21 -35.94
CA GLY A 166 74.60 29.83 -35.55
C GLY A 166 74.93 28.33 -35.50
N ALA A 167 74.26 27.48 -36.28
CA ALA A 167 74.77 26.13 -36.56
C ALA A 167 76.11 26.24 -37.34
N LEU A 168 77.23 26.26 -36.62
CA LEU A 168 78.56 26.63 -37.14
C LEU A 168 79.21 25.64 -38.13
N CYS A 169 78.53 24.56 -38.56
CA CYS A 169 79.12 23.55 -39.46
C CYS A 169 78.17 22.93 -40.51
N GLU A 170 76.94 23.43 -40.68
CA GLU A 170 76.02 22.91 -41.71
C GLU A 170 75.78 23.96 -42.81
N SER A 171 75.73 23.51 -44.07
CA SER A 171 75.62 24.35 -45.26
C SER A 171 74.43 25.32 -45.20
N ALA A 172 74.69 26.59 -45.51
CA ALA A 172 73.92 27.81 -45.23
C ALA A 172 72.50 27.95 -45.83
N CYS A 173 71.76 26.87 -46.10
CA CYS A 173 70.43 26.92 -46.71
C CYS A 173 69.34 26.09 -46.01
N VAL A 174 69.58 25.57 -44.79
CA VAL A 174 68.51 24.95 -43.99
C VAL A 174 68.25 25.84 -42.78
N SER A 175 67.22 26.68 -42.84
CA SER A 175 66.74 27.38 -41.66
C SER A 175 66.00 26.38 -40.78
N ASP A 176 66.72 25.73 -39.86
CA ASP A 176 66.08 24.95 -38.83
C ASP A 176 65.27 25.90 -37.93
N SER A 177 63.97 25.65 -37.88
CA SER A 177 63.05 26.42 -37.05
C SER A 177 62.69 25.60 -35.81
N ARG A 178 62.83 26.18 -34.63
CA ARG A 178 62.48 25.54 -33.34
C ARG A 178 61.32 26.25 -32.68
N ARG A 179 60.72 25.57 -31.71
CA ARG A 179 59.58 26.08 -30.92
C ARG A 179 60.09 26.99 -29.78
N PRO A 180 59.81 28.30 -29.81
CA PRO A 180 60.34 29.28 -28.85
C PRO A 180 59.68 29.31 -27.48
N TYR A 181 58.52 28.67 -27.30
CA TYR A 181 57.72 28.78 -26.08
C TYR A 181 57.34 27.42 -25.52
N TRP A 182 57.35 27.31 -24.19
CA TRP A 182 56.61 26.29 -23.44
C TRP A 182 55.25 26.86 -23.05
N ARG A 183 54.20 26.11 -23.29
CA ARG A 183 52.83 26.45 -22.89
C ARG A 183 52.28 25.38 -21.97
N GLU A 184 51.74 25.82 -20.84
CA GLU A 184 51.00 24.96 -19.93
C GLU A 184 49.54 24.88 -20.38
N GLY A 185 48.94 23.70 -20.22
CA GLY A 185 47.53 23.42 -20.47
C GLY A 185 47.01 22.32 -19.56
N LEU A 186 45.98 21.60 -20.00
CA LEU A 186 45.42 20.48 -19.26
C LEU A 186 45.39 19.20 -20.08
N VAL A 187 45.45 18.07 -19.40
CA VAL A 187 45.21 16.75 -19.98
C VAL A 187 44.02 16.11 -19.29
N LEU A 188 43.02 15.74 -20.09
CA LEU A 188 41.77 15.12 -19.66
C LEU A 188 41.88 13.60 -19.73
N ARG A 189 41.48 12.90 -18.66
CA ARG A 189 41.57 11.44 -18.55
C ARG A 189 40.33 10.83 -17.91
N LEU A 190 40.11 9.56 -18.26
CA LEU A 190 39.22 8.66 -17.53
C LEU A 190 40.04 7.61 -16.78
N ARG A 191 39.78 7.49 -15.47
CA ARG A 191 40.43 6.51 -14.59
C ARG A 191 39.41 5.46 -14.16
N PRO A 192 39.53 4.19 -14.58
CA PRO A 192 38.61 3.15 -14.14
C PRO A 192 38.75 2.91 -12.63
N ILE A 193 37.62 2.80 -11.93
CA ILE A 193 37.55 2.53 -10.49
C ILE A 193 36.56 1.39 -10.19
N THR A 194 36.67 0.80 -9.00
CA THR A 194 35.75 -0.25 -8.52
C THR A 194 35.18 0.17 -7.17
N LEU A 195 33.86 0.19 -7.05
CA LEU A 195 33.15 0.58 -5.83
C LEU A 195 32.12 -0.48 -5.45
N LYS A 196 31.99 -0.73 -4.14
CA LYS A 196 30.89 -1.54 -3.61
C LYS A 196 29.67 -0.66 -3.42
N LEU A 197 28.69 -0.77 -4.33
CA LEU A 197 27.48 0.03 -4.26
C LEU A 197 26.54 -0.46 -3.13
N PRO A 198 25.90 0.45 -2.37
CA PRO A 198 24.87 0.10 -1.41
C PRO A 198 23.75 -0.73 -2.03
N ALA A 199 23.19 -1.67 -1.27
CA ALA A 199 22.07 -2.54 -1.64
C ALA A 199 21.02 -2.54 -0.52
N SER A 200 19.78 -2.90 -0.84
CA SER A 200 18.66 -3.02 0.10
C SER A 200 17.88 -4.30 -0.23
N SER A 201 17.40 -4.99 0.80
CA SER A 201 16.51 -6.15 0.66
C SER A 201 15.04 -5.76 0.52
N SER A 202 14.65 -4.62 1.08
CA SER A 202 13.27 -4.12 1.11
C SER A 202 12.94 -3.20 -0.06
N VAL A 203 13.94 -2.59 -0.72
CA VAL A 203 13.73 -1.61 -1.79
C VAL A 203 14.49 -1.99 -3.06
N PRO A 204 13.80 -2.27 -4.18
CA PRO A 204 14.46 -2.52 -5.46
C PRO A 204 15.03 -1.21 -6.04
N PHE A 205 16.32 -1.21 -6.36
CA PHE A 205 16.98 -0.05 -6.96
C PHE A 205 16.97 -0.10 -8.50
N SER A 206 16.47 0.98 -9.12
CA SER A 206 16.62 1.25 -10.56
C SER A 206 17.68 2.32 -10.86
N THR A 207 17.86 2.65 -12.14
CA THR A 207 18.82 3.66 -12.65
C THR A 207 18.69 5.03 -11.96
N LYS A 208 17.49 5.42 -11.52
CA LYS A 208 17.26 6.69 -10.79
C LYS A 208 18.08 6.79 -9.50
N HIS A 209 18.38 5.65 -8.85
CA HIS A 209 19.17 5.60 -7.61
C HIS A 209 20.67 5.51 -7.87
N LEU A 210 21.10 5.27 -9.12
CA LEU A 210 22.49 4.94 -9.44
C LEU A 210 23.43 6.07 -9.07
N ARG A 211 23.07 7.33 -9.34
CA ARG A 211 23.87 8.52 -9.00
C ARG A 211 24.18 8.60 -7.50
N ASN A 212 23.15 8.54 -6.66
CA ASN A 212 23.33 8.61 -5.21
C ASN A 212 24.05 7.38 -4.63
N ARG A 213 23.82 6.18 -5.19
CA ARG A 213 24.53 4.95 -4.78
C ARG A 213 26.02 5.02 -5.09
N VAL A 214 26.39 5.53 -6.26
CA VAL A 214 27.78 5.74 -6.66
C VAL A 214 28.44 6.80 -5.80
N ALA A 215 27.79 7.95 -5.59
CA ALA A 215 28.28 9.00 -4.70
C ALA A 215 28.49 8.47 -3.28
N SER A 216 27.52 7.74 -2.73
CA SER A 216 27.60 7.14 -1.39
C SER A 216 28.73 6.12 -1.28
N ALA A 217 28.91 5.26 -2.29
CA ALA A 217 30.01 4.31 -2.32
C ALA A 217 31.37 5.01 -2.43
N TYR A 218 31.48 6.06 -3.25
CA TYR A 218 32.69 6.84 -3.40
C TYR A 218 33.09 7.52 -2.08
N PHE A 219 32.15 8.19 -1.40
CA PHE A 219 32.38 8.79 -0.09
C PHE A 219 32.63 7.76 1.03
N ALA A 220 32.08 6.55 0.93
CA ALA A 220 32.33 5.48 1.91
C ALA A 220 33.76 4.91 1.80
N VAL A 221 34.29 4.83 0.57
CA VAL A 221 35.69 4.47 0.34
C VAL A 221 36.61 5.65 0.65
N GLU A 222 36.11 6.89 0.54
CA GLU A 222 36.90 8.10 0.69
C GLU A 222 36.62 8.91 1.96
N PRO A 223 37.47 8.68 2.98
CA PRO A 223 37.93 9.77 3.84
C PRO A 223 39.45 9.96 3.82
N GLY A 224 40.18 9.20 3.00
CA GLY A 224 41.62 9.37 2.84
C GLY A 224 42.18 8.45 1.77
N SER A 225 42.61 9.02 0.64
CA SER A 225 43.69 8.41 -0.16
C SER A 225 44.92 8.07 0.72
N THR A 226 44.98 8.70 1.89
CA THR A 226 45.84 8.38 3.02
C THR A 226 45.07 7.55 4.06
N SER A 227 45.35 6.25 4.15
CA SER A 227 44.73 5.37 5.16
C SER A 227 44.96 5.90 6.58
N SER A 228 43.91 5.85 7.41
CA SER A 228 44.00 6.19 8.84
C SER A 228 45.13 5.41 9.51
N ALA A 229 45.94 6.12 10.28
CA ALA A 229 46.97 5.51 11.13
C ALA A 229 46.42 5.17 12.53
N LEU A 230 45.13 5.42 12.79
CA LEU A 230 44.47 5.07 14.06
C LEU A 230 44.17 3.57 14.15
N SER A 231 45.24 2.81 14.29
CA SER A 231 45.26 1.41 14.68
C SER A 231 46.47 1.18 15.58
N ALA A 232 46.50 0.09 16.36
CA ALA A 232 47.65 -0.22 17.20
C ALA A 232 48.97 -0.23 16.39
N ALA A 233 48.95 -0.82 15.19
CA ALA A 233 50.10 -0.86 14.29
C ALA A 233 50.46 0.52 13.73
N GLY A 234 49.47 1.32 13.32
CA GLY A 234 49.71 2.67 12.80
C GLY A 234 50.25 3.64 13.86
N LEU A 235 49.75 3.57 15.09
CA LEU A 235 50.24 4.38 16.23
C LEU A 235 51.68 4.02 16.62
N ALA A 236 52.06 2.74 16.50
CA ALA A 236 53.43 2.30 16.77
C ALA A 236 54.41 2.56 15.61
N SER A 237 53.93 3.00 14.45
CA SER A 237 54.77 3.20 13.26
C SER A 237 55.59 4.49 13.33
N GLY A 238 56.68 4.57 12.58
CA GLY A 238 57.53 5.77 12.50
C GLY A 238 56.87 6.97 11.78
N ILE A 239 55.63 6.84 11.33
CA ILE A 239 54.95 7.86 10.51
C ILE A 239 54.77 9.19 11.24
N TRP A 240 54.60 9.15 12.57
CA TRP A 240 54.44 10.33 13.43
C TRP A 240 55.72 11.16 13.55
N CYS A 241 56.85 10.59 13.17
CA CYS A 241 58.16 11.25 13.17
C CYS A 241 58.58 11.75 11.78
N GLN A 242 57.73 11.60 10.75
CA GLN A 242 58.00 12.04 9.38
C GLN A 242 57.14 13.27 9.04
N PRO A 243 57.62 14.19 8.18
CA PRO A 243 56.79 15.28 7.67
C PRO A 243 55.64 14.73 6.81
N ALA A 244 54.62 15.57 6.58
CA ALA A 244 53.50 15.21 5.69
C ALA A 244 54.02 14.88 4.28
N SER A 245 53.68 13.71 3.76
CA SER A 245 53.93 13.36 2.36
C SER A 245 52.87 14.00 1.47
N LEU A 246 53.16 14.18 0.17
CA LEU A 246 52.21 14.71 -0.82
C LEU A 246 50.86 13.97 -0.76
N TYR A 247 49.78 14.73 -0.90
CA TYR A 247 48.42 14.23 -0.74
C TYR A 247 47.92 13.64 -2.08
N GLY A 248 48.08 12.34 -2.30
CA GLY A 248 47.56 11.70 -3.51
C GLY A 248 48.43 11.90 -4.76
N ARG A 249 47.79 12.13 -5.91
CA ARG A 249 48.38 12.08 -7.27
C ARG A 249 48.50 13.47 -7.91
N ASP A 250 49.32 13.59 -8.95
CA ASP A 250 49.52 14.84 -9.70
C ASP A 250 48.40 15.09 -10.75
N GLU A 251 47.15 14.95 -10.32
CA GLU A 251 45.94 15.25 -11.10
C GLU A 251 44.76 15.50 -10.13
N VAL A 252 43.73 16.20 -10.61
CA VAL A 252 42.54 16.58 -9.83
C VAL A 252 41.31 15.88 -10.41
N VAL A 253 40.49 15.29 -9.54
CA VAL A 253 39.19 14.73 -9.93
C VAL A 253 38.19 15.87 -10.06
N VAL A 254 37.49 15.93 -11.20
CA VAL A 254 36.48 16.96 -11.51
C VAL A 254 35.08 16.38 -11.66
N GLY A 255 34.94 15.05 -11.70
CA GLY A 255 33.64 14.38 -11.71
C GLY A 255 33.76 12.85 -11.79
N LEU A 256 32.62 12.17 -11.75
CA LEU A 256 32.48 10.73 -11.94
C LEU A 256 31.61 10.43 -13.15
N LEU A 257 31.94 9.37 -13.88
CA LEU A 257 31.19 8.85 -15.01
C LEU A 257 30.84 7.39 -14.77
N VAL A 258 29.57 7.04 -15.01
CA VAL A 258 29.06 5.67 -14.94
C VAL A 258 28.59 5.25 -16.32
N ARG A 259 29.06 4.08 -16.77
CA ARG A 259 28.68 3.47 -18.05
C ARG A 259 28.18 2.05 -17.84
N GLU A 260 27.30 1.61 -18.72
CA GLU A 260 26.77 0.24 -18.73
C GLU A 260 26.45 -0.15 -20.16
N ALA A 261 26.97 -1.30 -20.61
CA ALA A 261 26.72 -1.83 -21.96
C ALA A 261 26.94 -0.80 -23.08
N GLY A 262 27.99 0.03 -22.96
CA GLY A 262 28.34 1.06 -23.95
C GLY A 262 27.54 2.36 -23.88
N SER A 263 26.58 2.46 -22.96
CA SER A 263 25.78 3.68 -22.74
C SER A 263 26.28 4.47 -21.53
N ASN A 264 26.33 5.81 -21.65
CA ASN A 264 26.50 6.69 -20.50
C ASN A 264 25.24 6.67 -19.64
N ARG A 265 25.37 6.34 -18.35
CA ARG A 265 24.25 6.21 -17.42
C ARG A 265 24.12 7.39 -16.47
N VAL A 266 25.23 7.86 -15.92
CA VAL A 266 25.27 8.94 -14.93
C VAL A 266 26.57 9.72 -15.07
N ILE A 267 26.47 11.05 -14.93
CA ILE A 267 27.59 11.92 -14.59
C ILE A 267 27.32 12.56 -13.21
N ASP A 268 28.31 12.57 -12.33
CA ASP A 268 28.23 13.27 -11.04
C ASP A 268 29.40 14.26 -10.89
N ALA A 269 29.08 15.55 -10.88
CA ALA A 269 30.06 16.64 -10.85
C ALA A 269 30.67 16.91 -9.46
N TRP A 270 30.11 16.34 -8.38
CA TRP A 270 30.45 16.76 -7.01
C TRP A 270 31.13 15.67 -6.19
N ALA A 271 30.75 14.40 -6.37
CA ALA A 271 31.24 13.31 -5.54
C ALA A 271 32.77 13.21 -5.51
N GLY A 272 33.42 13.32 -6.68
CA GLY A 272 34.88 13.34 -6.81
C GLY A 272 35.53 14.72 -6.68
N ARG A 273 34.79 15.80 -6.97
CA ARG A 273 35.34 17.16 -7.05
C ARG A 273 35.76 17.67 -5.67
N ARG A 274 36.98 18.19 -5.57
CA ARG A 274 37.50 18.81 -4.35
C ARG A 274 37.80 20.27 -4.63
N GLU A 275 37.00 21.15 -4.02
CA GLU A 275 37.31 22.57 -3.97
C GLU A 275 38.55 22.81 -3.11
N ARG A 276 39.29 23.85 -3.46
CA ARG A 276 40.51 24.25 -2.76
C ARG A 276 40.18 24.93 -1.44
N MET A 277 40.26 24.18 -0.34
CA MET A 277 39.91 24.68 0.99
C MET A 277 40.97 24.42 2.06
N ASP A 278 41.74 23.34 1.93
CA ASP A 278 42.73 22.93 2.93
C ASP A 278 44.15 22.94 2.34
N THR A 279 45.14 23.23 3.19
CA THR A 279 46.55 23.08 2.83
C THR A 279 46.89 21.59 2.71
N GLN A 280 47.92 21.28 1.92
CA GLN A 280 48.37 19.91 1.67
C GLN A 280 48.64 19.15 2.97
N ALA A 281 49.39 19.75 3.90
CA ALA A 281 49.74 19.11 5.17
C ALA A 281 48.52 18.89 6.06
N ARG A 282 47.55 19.81 6.07
CA ARG A 282 46.31 19.67 6.85
C ARG A 282 45.48 18.49 6.35
N GLY A 283 45.25 18.39 5.04
CA GLY A 283 44.51 17.28 4.45
C GLY A 283 45.18 15.92 4.70
N TYR A 284 46.51 15.86 4.61
CA TYR A 284 47.29 14.66 4.93
C TYR A 284 47.04 14.17 6.37
N TRP A 285 47.22 15.07 7.35
CA TRP A 285 47.07 14.69 8.77
C TRP A 285 45.63 14.43 9.17
N GLN A 286 44.65 15.14 8.59
CA GLN A 286 43.23 14.85 8.78
C GLN A 286 42.91 13.39 8.42
N GLY A 287 43.33 12.92 7.24
CA GLY A 287 43.15 11.53 6.84
C GLY A 287 43.84 10.53 7.78
N ARG A 288 45.09 10.80 8.18
CA ARG A 288 45.83 9.95 9.14
C ARG A 288 45.16 9.85 10.51
N MET A 289 44.48 10.90 10.95
CA MET A 289 43.80 10.99 12.25
C MET A 289 42.30 10.68 12.16
N ALA A 290 41.83 10.05 11.07
CA ALA A 290 40.41 9.74 10.83
C ALA A 290 39.47 10.96 10.91
N MET A 291 39.99 12.16 10.65
CA MET A 291 39.19 13.37 10.50
C MET A 291 38.81 13.51 9.04
N ARG A 292 37.51 13.66 8.76
CA ARG A 292 37.05 13.97 7.39
C ARG A 292 37.52 15.38 6.98
N PRO A 293 38.27 15.56 5.87
CA PRO A 293 38.63 16.88 5.37
C PRO A 293 37.40 17.75 5.03
N TRP A 294 37.53 19.07 5.14
CA TRP A 294 36.38 19.98 4.96
C TRP A 294 35.87 19.96 3.52
N ASN A 295 36.77 19.93 2.55
CA ASN A 295 36.43 19.84 1.13
C ASN A 295 35.67 18.55 0.77
N VAL A 296 35.93 17.44 1.45
CA VAL A 296 35.17 16.18 1.28
C VAL A 296 33.78 16.33 1.87
N TYR A 297 33.67 16.89 3.08
CA TYR A 297 32.38 17.10 3.73
C TYR A 297 31.47 18.03 2.93
N LEU A 298 31.99 19.15 2.43
CA LEU A 298 31.24 20.08 1.60
C LEU A 298 30.82 19.44 0.27
N ALA A 299 31.68 18.63 -0.36
CA ALA A 299 31.34 17.90 -1.57
C ALA A 299 30.12 16.98 -1.37
N GLN A 300 29.95 16.37 -0.17
CA GLN A 300 28.76 15.57 0.14
C GLN A 300 27.49 16.42 0.17
N ILE A 301 27.56 17.62 0.74
CA ILE A 301 26.43 18.56 0.79
C ILE A 301 26.09 19.05 -0.62
N LEU A 302 27.09 19.48 -1.39
CA LEU A 302 26.89 19.99 -2.75
C LEU A 302 26.38 18.91 -3.71
N GLN A 303 26.86 17.67 -3.58
CA GLN A 303 26.32 16.52 -4.32
C GLN A 303 24.84 16.33 -4.03
N PHE A 304 24.45 16.38 -2.75
CA PHE A 304 23.06 16.26 -2.34
C PHE A 304 22.20 17.43 -2.83
N GLN A 305 22.64 18.68 -2.63
CA GLN A 305 21.88 19.87 -3.05
C GLN A 305 21.71 19.95 -4.56
N CYS A 306 22.72 19.57 -5.34
CA CYS A 306 22.63 19.50 -6.80
C CYS A 306 21.68 18.41 -7.28
N GLN A 307 21.66 17.24 -6.63
CA GLN A 307 20.68 16.21 -6.95
C GLN A 307 19.26 16.64 -6.53
N LEU A 308 19.12 17.35 -5.40
CA LEU A 308 17.85 17.84 -4.90
C LEU A 308 17.29 18.97 -5.78
N SER A 309 18.13 19.90 -6.25
CA SER A 309 17.68 20.96 -7.15
C SER A 309 17.13 20.37 -8.45
N GLY A 310 17.78 19.35 -9.02
CA GLY A 310 17.25 18.65 -10.21
C GLY A 310 15.90 17.96 -9.97
N MET A 311 15.57 17.57 -8.74
CA MET A 311 14.24 17.07 -8.37
C MET A 311 13.19 18.20 -8.35
N LEU A 312 13.58 19.40 -7.89
CA LEU A 312 12.69 20.55 -7.71
C LEU A 312 12.51 21.38 -9.00
N ASP A 313 13.54 21.44 -9.84
CA ASP A 313 13.64 22.23 -11.07
C ASP A 313 12.95 21.56 -12.28
N GLN A 314 11.85 20.81 -12.10
CA GLN A 314 10.96 20.42 -13.22
C GLN A 314 10.21 21.61 -13.86
N GLY A 315 10.91 22.75 -13.96
CA GLY A 315 10.63 23.96 -14.72
C GLY A 315 11.88 24.73 -15.22
N GLY A 316 13.13 24.26 -15.05
CA GLY A 316 14.35 24.98 -15.51
C GLY A 316 15.58 24.08 -15.70
N GLY A 317 16.12 24.01 -16.93
CA GLY A 317 17.01 22.92 -17.38
C GLY A 317 18.50 22.99 -17.02
N THR A 318 19.14 21.81 -16.93
CA THR A 318 20.15 21.27 -17.88
C THR A 318 20.64 19.90 -17.39
N GLU A 319 19.96 18.83 -17.80
CA GLU A 319 20.50 17.68 -18.55
C GLU A 319 19.34 16.71 -18.73
N THR A 320 18.96 16.53 -19.99
CA THR A 320 17.92 15.64 -20.46
C THR A 320 18.34 14.19 -20.22
N VAL A 321 17.90 13.65 -19.08
CA VAL A 321 17.45 12.25 -19.00
C VAL A 321 16.41 12.06 -20.13
N PRO A 322 16.36 10.91 -20.84
CA PRO A 322 15.35 10.67 -21.86
C PRO A 322 14.01 11.14 -21.34
N ASP A 323 13.51 12.16 -22.03
CA ASP A 323 12.48 13.03 -21.52
C ASP A 323 11.26 12.12 -21.29
N THR A 324 10.86 11.95 -20.03
CA THR A 324 9.52 11.44 -19.77
C THR A 324 8.51 12.40 -20.36
N CYS A 325 8.86 13.66 -20.65
CA CYS A 325 8.09 14.51 -21.54
C CYS A 325 8.23 14.20 -23.03
N ASP A 326 9.20 13.43 -23.54
CA ASP A 326 9.15 12.92 -24.93
C ASP A 326 8.32 11.64 -25.00
N GLU A 327 8.31 10.80 -23.96
CA GLU A 327 7.32 9.73 -23.86
C GLU A 327 5.93 10.28 -23.58
N ILE A 328 5.78 11.29 -22.72
CA ILE A 328 4.50 11.97 -22.45
C ILE A 328 4.13 12.88 -23.62
N ARG A 329 5.04 13.54 -24.35
CA ARG A 329 4.73 14.30 -25.58
C ARG A 329 4.51 13.38 -26.76
N ALA A 330 5.22 12.26 -26.90
CA ALA A 330 4.92 11.26 -27.93
C ALA A 330 3.61 10.55 -27.60
N THR A 331 3.31 10.30 -26.32
CA THR A 331 2.01 9.76 -25.87
C THR A 331 0.94 10.82 -26.02
N LEU A 332 1.17 12.09 -25.70
CA LEU A 332 0.23 13.21 -25.90
C LEU A 332 0.06 13.55 -27.38
N ASP A 333 1.09 13.45 -28.22
CA ASP A 333 1.04 13.66 -29.66
C ASP A 333 0.37 12.48 -30.34
N LYS A 334 0.65 11.24 -29.91
CA LYS A 334 -0.09 10.04 -30.33
C LYS A 334 -1.55 10.15 -29.89
N THR A 335 -1.82 10.56 -28.66
CA THR A 335 -3.16 10.83 -28.12
C THR A 335 -3.83 11.98 -28.88
N ARG A 336 -3.11 13.04 -29.24
CA ARG A 336 -3.62 14.17 -30.03
C ARG A 336 -3.94 13.75 -31.46
N GLN A 337 -3.09 12.92 -32.07
CA GLN A 337 -3.32 12.34 -33.40
C GLN A 337 -4.49 11.35 -33.38
N GLU A 338 -4.63 10.54 -32.34
CA GLU A 338 -5.73 9.60 -32.14
C GLU A 338 -7.04 10.34 -31.85
N ILE A 339 -7.05 11.38 -31.00
CA ILE A 339 -8.20 12.27 -30.76
C ILE A 339 -8.57 13.03 -32.04
N ALA A 340 -7.59 13.53 -32.80
CA ALA A 340 -7.85 14.20 -34.07
C ALA A 340 -8.46 13.23 -35.11
N ALA A 341 -7.94 12.00 -35.20
CA ALA A 341 -8.50 10.94 -36.03
C ALA A 341 -9.92 10.52 -35.56
N LEU A 342 -10.17 10.50 -34.25
CA LEU A 342 -11.47 10.24 -33.64
C LEU A 342 -12.46 11.37 -33.93
N HIS A 343 -12.06 12.64 -33.80
CA HIS A 343 -12.86 13.81 -34.18
C HIS A 343 -13.18 13.80 -35.68
N GLN A 344 -12.23 13.41 -36.53
CA GLN A 344 -12.43 13.32 -37.97
C GLN A 344 -13.38 12.18 -38.34
N LYS A 345 -13.25 11.01 -37.69
CA LYS A 345 -14.22 9.90 -37.81
C LYS A 345 -15.59 10.28 -37.28
N TYR A 346 -15.67 10.93 -36.12
CA TYR A 346 -16.93 11.39 -35.53
C TYR A 346 -17.59 12.47 -36.40
N ALA A 347 -16.82 13.38 -37.00
CA ALA A 347 -17.31 14.37 -37.95
C ALA A 347 -17.77 13.72 -39.26
N GLN A 348 -17.09 12.69 -39.75
CA GLN A 348 -17.53 11.91 -40.92
C GLN A 348 -18.79 11.08 -40.63
N SER A 349 -18.89 10.48 -39.44
CA SER A 349 -20.08 9.76 -39.00
C SER A 349 -21.25 10.71 -38.75
N ALA A 350 -21.03 11.87 -38.12
CA ALA A 350 -22.03 12.91 -37.95
C ALA A 350 -22.46 13.51 -39.30
N LYS A 351 -21.54 13.70 -40.25
CA LYS A 351 -21.86 14.11 -41.62
C LYS A 351 -22.72 13.06 -42.33
N LYS A 352 -22.39 11.76 -42.20
CA LYS A 352 -23.21 10.66 -42.71
C LYS A 352 -24.58 10.57 -42.02
N ILE A 353 -24.68 10.88 -40.73
CA ILE A 353 -25.95 10.97 -39.98
C ILE A 353 -26.81 12.12 -40.52
N VAL A 354 -26.21 13.28 -40.78
CA VAL A 354 -26.90 14.45 -41.36
C VAL A 354 -27.31 14.20 -42.81
N GLU A 355 -26.47 13.55 -43.61
CA GLU A 355 -26.78 13.14 -45.00
C GLU A 355 -27.87 12.05 -45.03
N ALA A 356 -27.82 11.07 -44.12
CA ALA A 356 -28.81 10.00 -44.01
C ALA A 356 -30.17 10.48 -43.43
N MET A 357 -30.17 11.50 -42.58
CA MET A 357 -31.40 12.16 -42.11
C MET A 357 -31.96 13.17 -43.11
N GLY A 358 -31.17 13.63 -44.09
CA GLY A 358 -31.61 14.50 -45.19
C GLY A 358 -32.51 13.80 -46.22
N ASP A 359 -32.29 12.50 -46.47
CA ASP A 359 -33.00 11.73 -47.50
C ASP A 359 -34.09 10.76 -46.96
N GLY A 360 -34.43 10.86 -45.68
CA GLY A 360 -35.73 10.44 -45.15
C GLY A 360 -36.04 8.93 -45.04
N LYS A 361 -35.10 8.01 -45.29
CA LYS A 361 -35.27 6.57 -44.97
C LYS A 361 -33.93 5.89 -44.67
N VAL A 362 -33.58 5.76 -43.39
CA VAL A 362 -32.43 4.95 -42.95
C VAL A 362 -32.91 3.52 -42.68
N SER A 363 -32.26 2.51 -43.24
CA SER A 363 -32.61 1.10 -43.00
C SER A 363 -32.12 0.62 -41.62
N GLN A 364 -32.80 -0.36 -41.02
CA GLN A 364 -32.44 -0.90 -39.69
C GLN A 364 -31.01 -1.48 -39.64
N ALA A 365 -30.52 -2.00 -40.78
CA ALA A 365 -29.15 -2.50 -40.91
C ALA A 365 -28.12 -1.37 -40.87
N GLU A 366 -28.38 -0.24 -41.54
CA GLU A 366 -27.51 0.93 -41.52
C GLU A 366 -27.49 1.62 -40.16
N ALA A 367 -28.63 1.66 -39.45
CA ALA A 367 -28.70 2.20 -38.09
C ALA A 367 -27.91 1.35 -37.08
N GLN A 368 -27.92 0.01 -37.24
CA GLN A 368 -27.16 -0.90 -36.39
C GLN A 368 -25.66 -0.79 -36.68
N GLN A 369 -25.27 -0.69 -37.94
CA GLN A 369 -23.87 -0.51 -38.34
C GLN A 369 -23.31 0.83 -37.86
N LEU A 370 -24.13 1.89 -37.84
CA LEU A 370 -23.78 3.17 -37.23
C LEU A 370 -23.64 3.09 -35.70
N ALA A 371 -24.50 2.33 -35.03
CA ALA A 371 -24.39 2.11 -33.59
C ALA A 371 -23.12 1.33 -33.24
N ASP A 372 -22.74 0.35 -34.05
CA ASP A 372 -21.52 -0.45 -33.87
C ASP A 372 -20.24 0.36 -34.18
N ASP A 373 -20.27 1.26 -35.16
CA ASP A 373 -19.17 2.21 -35.45
C ASP A 373 -18.96 3.23 -34.32
N VAL A 374 -20.04 3.72 -33.69
CA VAL A 374 -19.96 4.60 -32.50
C VAL A 374 -19.44 3.81 -31.29
N LYS A 375 -19.88 2.55 -31.12
CA LYS A 375 -19.47 1.68 -30.01
C LYS A 375 -18.01 1.26 -30.10
N SER A 376 -17.49 1.00 -31.30
CA SER A 376 -16.06 0.72 -31.51
C SER A 376 -15.18 1.95 -31.29
N SER A 377 -15.67 3.14 -31.64
CA SER A 377 -15.00 4.42 -31.35
C SER A 377 -14.92 4.69 -29.83
N TYR A 378 -15.93 4.26 -29.06
CA TYR A 378 -15.93 4.32 -27.59
C TYR A 378 -14.98 3.30 -26.94
N ALA A 379 -14.83 2.10 -27.51
CA ALA A 379 -13.88 1.11 -27.02
C ALA A 379 -12.42 1.57 -27.20
N GLN A 380 -12.10 2.22 -28.33
CA GLN A 380 -10.78 2.81 -28.58
C GLN A 380 -10.49 4.01 -27.65
N LEU A 381 -11.51 4.81 -27.31
CA LEU A 381 -11.40 5.86 -26.27
C LEU A 381 -11.14 5.26 -24.87
N PHE A 382 -11.68 4.08 -24.60
CA PHE A 382 -11.51 3.38 -23.31
C PHE A 382 -10.08 2.82 -23.16
N GLU A 383 -9.52 2.20 -24.20
CA GLU A 383 -8.10 1.75 -24.22
C GLU A 383 -7.13 2.95 -24.13
N LEU A 384 -7.44 4.07 -24.79
CA LEU A 384 -6.65 5.29 -24.71
C LEU A 384 -6.71 5.94 -23.31
N SER A 385 -7.89 5.91 -22.68
CA SER A 385 -8.09 6.36 -21.29
C SER A 385 -7.39 5.44 -20.29
N GLU A 386 -7.33 4.13 -20.55
CA GLU A 386 -6.63 3.16 -19.71
C GLU A 386 -5.11 3.37 -19.77
N SER A 387 -4.57 3.58 -20.98
CA SER A 387 -3.17 3.97 -21.21
C SER A 387 -2.80 5.28 -20.50
N LEU A 388 -3.69 6.30 -20.54
CA LEU A 388 -3.52 7.57 -19.83
C LEU A 388 -3.70 7.44 -18.31
N SER A 389 -4.53 6.51 -17.83
CA SER A 389 -4.75 6.29 -16.39
C SER A 389 -3.55 5.65 -15.68
N GLY A 390 -2.63 5.02 -16.43
CA GLY A 390 -1.34 4.56 -15.92
C GLY A 390 -0.30 5.68 -15.78
N VAL A 391 -0.57 6.87 -16.30
CA VAL A 391 0.30 8.04 -16.25
C VAL A 391 -0.45 9.16 -15.52
N GLU A 392 -0.27 9.25 -14.19
CA GLU A 392 -0.84 10.31 -13.35
C GLU A 392 -0.18 11.67 -13.67
N ALA A 393 -0.51 12.24 -14.81
CA ALA A 393 -0.18 13.61 -15.19
C ALA A 393 -1.44 14.47 -15.09
N GLY A 394 -1.70 14.99 -13.88
CA GLY A 394 -2.68 16.04 -13.67
C GLY A 394 -3.49 15.86 -12.40
N GLN A 395 -3.46 16.90 -11.57
CA GLN A 395 -4.05 17.02 -10.23
C GLN A 395 -3.10 16.58 -9.11
N GLY A 396 -2.82 17.49 -8.17
CA GLY A 396 -1.88 17.34 -7.05
C GLY A 396 -2.27 16.32 -5.99
N ALA A 397 -2.60 15.09 -6.40
CA ALA A 397 -2.44 13.92 -5.57
C ALA A 397 -0.96 13.53 -5.64
N LEU A 398 -0.23 13.67 -4.53
CA LEU A 398 1.09 13.06 -4.36
C LEU A 398 0.89 11.67 -3.74
N PRO A 399 1.00 10.54 -4.47
CA PRO A 399 1.29 9.24 -3.85
C PRO A 399 2.83 9.06 -3.80
N LYS A 400 3.55 8.52 -2.81
CA LYS A 400 3.34 7.82 -1.53
C LYS A 400 4.37 8.39 -0.51
N ASN A 401 4.34 7.97 0.76
CA ASN A 401 5.45 8.27 1.69
C ASN A 401 6.80 7.83 1.09
N ARG A 402 7.90 8.54 1.38
CA ARG A 402 9.32 8.32 0.94
C ARG A 402 9.76 9.09 -0.32
N LEU A 403 9.37 10.35 -0.46
CA LEU A 403 9.71 11.17 -1.65
C LEU A 403 11.21 11.22 -1.97
N LEU A 404 12.10 11.36 -0.98
CA LEU A 404 13.54 11.38 -1.23
C LEU A 404 14.02 10.04 -1.82
N LEU A 405 13.58 8.93 -1.24
CA LEU A 405 13.93 7.60 -1.74
C LEU A 405 13.39 7.38 -3.15
N ASP A 406 12.14 7.72 -3.39
CA ASP A 406 11.50 7.57 -4.69
C ASP A 406 12.12 8.48 -5.77
N ASN A 407 12.77 9.57 -5.38
CA ASN A 407 13.51 10.47 -6.27
C ASN A 407 15.02 10.16 -6.32
N GLY A 408 15.43 8.95 -5.91
CA GLY A 408 16.77 8.44 -6.16
C GLY A 408 17.78 8.64 -5.03
N PHE A 409 17.35 9.08 -3.84
CA PHE A 409 18.21 9.18 -2.66
C PHE A 409 18.18 7.88 -1.84
N VAL A 410 19.28 7.14 -1.81
CA VAL A 410 19.43 5.95 -0.94
C VAL A 410 20.08 6.33 0.39
N GLN A 411 21.06 7.24 0.35
CA GLN A 411 21.67 7.83 1.52
C GLN A 411 21.82 9.35 1.38
N LEU A 412 21.62 10.06 2.48
CA LEU A 412 21.79 11.50 2.61
C LEU A 412 23.17 11.82 3.20
N PRO A 413 23.72 13.02 2.96
CA PRO A 413 24.90 13.49 3.70
C PRO A 413 24.62 13.52 5.20
N PRO A 414 25.66 13.62 6.05
CA PRO A 414 25.47 13.68 7.50
C PRO A 414 24.69 14.90 7.96
N ALA A 415 24.65 15.96 7.16
CA ALA A 415 23.73 17.09 7.30
C ALA A 415 23.47 17.74 5.94
N GLY A 416 22.39 18.50 5.84
CA GLY A 416 22.02 19.25 4.64
C GLY A 416 20.76 20.08 4.86
N TYR A 417 20.34 20.82 3.84
CA TYR A 417 19.18 21.69 3.88
C TYR A 417 18.04 21.09 3.06
N LEU A 418 16.81 21.23 3.54
CA LEU A 418 15.60 20.82 2.82
C LEU A 418 14.61 21.98 2.77
N PRO A 419 13.93 22.19 1.63
CA PRO A 419 12.84 23.15 1.57
C PRO A 419 11.61 22.63 2.34
N VAL A 420 10.89 23.53 3.00
CA VAL A 420 9.61 23.26 3.66
C VAL A 420 8.64 24.41 3.37
N GLN A 421 7.35 24.19 3.51
CA GLN A 421 6.35 25.24 3.35
C GLN A 421 5.88 25.72 4.72
N PRO A 422 6.16 26.98 5.10
CA PRO A 422 5.54 27.60 6.28
C PRO A 422 4.04 27.71 6.03
N GLY A 423 3.21 27.25 6.95
CA GLY A 423 1.75 27.37 6.79
C GLY A 423 0.96 26.22 7.40
N LYS A 424 -0.15 25.87 6.75
CA LYS A 424 -1.22 25.03 7.33
C LYS A 424 -0.86 23.54 7.47
N THR A 425 0.08 23.03 6.68
CA THR A 425 0.54 21.64 6.80
C THR A 425 1.59 21.54 7.90
N SER A 426 1.32 20.75 8.95
CA SER A 426 2.26 20.51 10.05
C SER A 426 3.64 20.08 9.54
N LEU A 427 4.71 20.67 10.08
CA LEU A 427 6.08 20.38 9.67
C LEU A 427 6.43 18.87 9.76
N PRO A 428 5.99 18.13 10.79
CA PRO A 428 6.19 16.69 10.86
C PRO A 428 5.58 15.93 9.67
N ALA A 429 4.38 16.31 9.23
CA ALA A 429 3.75 15.65 8.08
C ALA A 429 4.48 15.92 6.75
N GLN A 430 5.08 17.11 6.59
CA GLN A 430 5.88 17.41 5.40
C GLN A 430 7.15 16.54 5.37
N LEU A 431 7.87 16.49 6.50
CA LEU A 431 9.16 15.80 6.57
C LEU A 431 9.01 14.28 6.66
N SER A 432 7.95 13.75 7.29
CA SER A 432 7.67 12.32 7.27
C SER A 432 7.38 11.81 5.86
N ARG A 433 6.76 12.63 5.00
CA ARG A 433 6.56 12.31 3.57
C ARG A 433 7.88 12.33 2.79
N LEU A 434 8.76 13.30 3.09
CA LEU A 434 10.07 13.42 2.44
C LEU A 434 11.00 12.26 2.79
N PHE A 435 11.24 12.03 4.07
CA PHE A 435 12.18 11.01 4.55
C PHE A 435 11.60 9.59 4.51
N GLY A 436 10.29 9.44 4.75
CA GLY A 436 9.66 8.14 4.94
C GLY A 436 9.92 7.54 6.33
N GLU A 437 9.53 6.28 6.50
CA GLU A 437 9.57 5.52 7.76
C GLU A 437 10.91 4.80 8.00
N GLY A 438 11.87 4.92 7.08
CA GLY A 438 13.21 4.32 7.21
C GLY A 438 14.15 5.03 8.20
N VAL A 439 13.70 6.15 8.78
CA VAL A 439 14.43 6.98 9.75
C VAL A 439 13.50 7.52 10.83
N ARG A 440 14.06 7.92 11.97
CA ARG A 440 13.35 8.61 13.05
C ARG A 440 13.70 10.09 13.08
N LEU A 441 12.70 10.97 13.05
CA LEU A 441 12.89 12.42 12.99
C LEU A 441 12.72 13.08 14.37
N HIS A 442 13.63 13.98 14.72
CA HIS A 442 13.65 14.74 15.98
C HIS A 442 13.65 16.25 15.70
N TYR A 443 12.58 16.96 16.04
CA TYR A 443 12.41 18.37 15.69
C TYR A 443 12.96 19.30 16.78
N ARG A 444 13.69 20.34 16.38
CA ARG A 444 14.28 21.34 17.28
C ARG A 444 14.12 22.75 16.71
N ALA A 445 13.61 23.67 17.51
CA ALA A 445 13.74 25.10 17.20
C ALA A 445 15.18 25.54 17.48
N ALA A 446 15.79 26.25 16.53
CA ALA A 446 17.13 26.82 16.70
C ALA A 446 17.20 28.19 16.04
N ARG A 447 17.94 29.11 16.64
CA ARG A 447 18.19 30.42 16.02
C ARG A 447 18.99 30.23 14.73
N ALA A 448 18.66 31.00 13.70
CA ALA A 448 19.32 30.88 12.40
C ALA A 448 20.86 31.04 12.47
N ASP A 449 21.38 31.83 13.42
CA ASP A 449 22.82 32.06 13.62
C ASP A 449 23.59 30.84 14.16
N VAL A 450 22.91 29.87 14.77
CA VAL A 450 23.53 28.64 15.34
C VAL A 450 23.66 27.54 14.29
N LEU A 451 22.85 27.57 13.23
CA LEU A 451 22.78 26.50 12.23
C LEU A 451 24.11 26.23 11.51
N PRO A 452 24.94 27.23 11.15
CA PRO A 452 26.26 26.97 10.57
C PRO A 452 27.18 26.13 11.47
N HIS A 453 27.16 26.34 12.79
CA HIS A 453 27.95 25.53 13.73
C HIS A 453 27.43 24.10 13.85
N LEU A 454 26.11 23.90 13.80
CA LEU A 454 25.52 22.56 13.81
C LEU A 454 25.86 21.77 12.54
N LEU A 455 26.01 22.47 11.40
CA LEU A 455 26.53 21.91 10.16
C LEU A 455 28.00 21.50 10.32
N GLU A 456 28.85 22.38 10.87
CA GLU A 456 30.27 22.06 11.13
C GLU A 456 30.43 20.83 12.03
N GLU A 457 29.60 20.70 13.07
CA GLU A 457 29.63 19.52 13.95
C GLU A 457 29.34 18.20 13.21
N ALA A 458 28.59 18.23 12.11
CA ALA A 458 28.27 17.03 11.34
C ALA A 458 29.42 16.57 10.43
N GLN A 459 30.51 17.35 10.31
CA GLN A 459 31.63 17.09 9.41
C GLN A 459 32.16 15.65 9.49
N HIS A 460 32.26 15.10 10.70
CA HIS A 460 32.85 13.77 10.94
C HIS A 460 31.82 12.65 11.14
N MET A 461 30.52 12.94 10.97
CA MET A 461 29.46 11.93 11.12
C MET A 461 29.29 11.08 9.86
N GLU A 462 28.72 9.90 9.98
CA GLU A 462 28.40 9.07 8.81
C GLU A 462 27.17 9.59 8.03
N ARG A 463 27.10 9.22 6.75
CA ARG A 463 25.92 9.47 5.89
C ARG A 463 24.68 8.81 6.48
N ILE A 464 23.50 9.37 6.23
CA ILE A 464 22.22 8.86 6.76
C ILE A 464 21.61 7.90 5.75
N SER A 465 21.32 6.66 6.13
CA SER A 465 20.70 5.66 5.25
C SER A 465 19.17 5.70 5.34
N LEU A 466 18.50 5.83 4.19
CA LEU A 466 17.03 5.80 4.12
C LEU A 466 16.46 4.38 4.01
N THR A 467 17.28 3.38 3.69
CA THR A 467 16.82 1.98 3.52
C THR A 467 17.20 1.08 4.68
N LYS A 468 18.19 1.44 5.51
CA LYS A 468 18.67 0.57 6.58
C LYS A 468 17.57 0.22 7.59
N GLY A 469 16.76 1.22 8.00
CA GLY A 469 15.60 0.99 8.86
C GLY A 469 14.42 0.30 8.19
N LEU A 470 14.37 0.30 6.84
CA LEU A 470 13.38 -0.46 6.07
C LEU A 470 13.78 -1.93 5.90
N ASP A 471 15.10 -2.20 5.81
CA ASP A 471 15.67 -3.54 5.75
C ASP A 471 15.60 -4.22 7.13
N ASP A 472 15.88 -3.47 8.21
CA ASP A 472 15.80 -3.93 9.59
C ASP A 472 15.27 -2.78 10.49
N PRO A 473 14.00 -2.87 10.98
CA PRO A 473 13.41 -1.85 11.84
C PRO A 473 14.18 -1.57 13.14
N SER A 474 15.03 -2.50 13.61
CA SER A 474 15.88 -2.28 14.79
C SER A 474 17.07 -1.35 14.51
N LEU A 475 17.36 -1.07 13.24
CA LEU A 475 18.48 -0.25 12.77
C LEU A 475 18.06 1.12 12.22
N LEU A 476 16.88 1.62 12.63
CA LEU A 476 16.42 2.97 12.30
C LEU A 476 17.47 4.01 12.67
N GLU A 477 17.77 4.91 11.73
CA GLU A 477 18.70 6.00 11.98
C GLU A 477 17.96 7.23 12.50
N ASP A 478 18.49 7.85 13.56
CA ASP A 478 17.94 9.07 14.13
C ASP A 478 18.48 10.32 13.40
N VAL A 479 17.56 11.22 13.03
CA VAL A 479 17.83 12.46 12.29
C VAL A 479 17.24 13.64 13.05
N GLU A 480 18.07 14.63 13.36
CA GLU A 480 17.66 15.90 13.92
C GLU A 480 17.25 16.87 12.81
N ILE A 481 16.12 17.53 12.99
CA ILE A 481 15.59 18.59 12.14
C ILE A 481 15.64 19.89 12.93
N PHE A 482 16.52 20.79 12.51
CA PHE A 482 16.63 22.14 13.07
C PHE A 482 15.80 23.12 12.23
N VAL A 483 14.86 23.76 12.89
CA VAL A 483 13.92 24.72 12.32
C VAL A 483 14.43 26.13 12.64
N PRO A 484 14.91 26.88 11.63
CA PRO A 484 15.41 28.24 11.83
C PRO A 484 14.30 29.13 12.38
N ASP A 485 14.57 29.73 13.53
CA ASP A 485 13.66 30.61 14.27
C ASP A 485 12.27 29.98 14.49
N GLY A 486 12.23 28.64 14.60
CA GLY A 486 11.00 27.87 14.74
C GLY A 486 10.23 28.20 16.03
N GLU A 487 8.91 28.22 15.93
CA GLU A 487 8.03 28.50 17.07
C GLU A 487 7.57 27.20 17.71
N VAL A 488 7.79 27.08 19.03
CA VAL A 488 7.33 25.91 19.80
C VAL A 488 5.88 26.12 20.21
N ILE A 489 5.00 25.20 19.80
CA ILE A 489 3.57 25.24 20.06
C ILE A 489 3.22 24.06 20.97
N ASP A 490 2.59 24.33 22.11
CA ASP A 490 2.03 23.29 22.97
C ASP A 490 0.75 22.71 22.33
N LEU A 491 0.81 21.45 21.91
CA LEU A 491 -0.31 20.77 21.22
C LEU A 491 -1.54 20.58 22.11
N ALA A 492 -1.40 20.72 23.44
CA ALA A 492 -2.48 20.53 24.40
C ALA A 492 -3.65 21.53 24.26
N THR A 493 -3.48 22.62 23.49
CA THR A 493 -4.45 23.72 23.48
C THR A 493 -5.42 23.76 22.30
N GLN A 494 -5.31 22.84 21.34
CA GLN A 494 -6.23 22.83 20.19
C GLN A 494 -6.68 21.40 19.84
N SER A 495 -7.93 21.09 20.15
CA SER A 495 -8.67 20.07 19.41
C SER A 495 -10.13 20.51 19.27
N PRO A 496 -10.44 21.41 18.31
CA PRO A 496 -11.79 21.89 18.04
C PRO A 496 -12.66 20.82 17.34
N GLY A 497 -12.69 19.60 17.89
CA GLY A 497 -13.50 18.49 17.40
C GLY A 497 -14.61 18.11 18.38
N ARG A 498 -15.68 17.50 17.87
CA ARG A 498 -16.80 16.97 18.65
C ARG A 498 -16.85 15.46 18.49
N TRP A 499 -16.97 14.74 19.61
CA TRP A 499 -17.09 13.29 19.63
C TRP A 499 -18.54 12.86 19.73
N TRP A 500 -18.84 11.68 19.18
CA TRP A 500 -20.17 11.12 19.07
C TRP A 500 -20.13 9.63 19.43
N ASP A 501 -20.97 9.23 20.36
CA ASP A 501 -21.30 7.84 20.65
C ASP A 501 -22.33 7.36 19.63
N ILE A 502 -21.98 6.37 18.83
CA ILE A 502 -22.78 5.85 17.72
C ILE A 502 -23.38 4.51 18.12
N SER A 503 -24.69 4.36 17.93
CA SER A 503 -25.39 3.11 18.17
C SER A 503 -26.36 2.82 17.03
N ALA A 504 -26.25 1.66 16.38
CA ALA A 504 -27.00 1.30 15.18
C ALA A 504 -27.63 -0.10 15.25
N SER A 505 -28.72 -0.28 14.49
CA SER A 505 -29.44 -1.56 14.39
C SER A 505 -28.93 -2.40 13.22
N THR A 506 -29.04 -3.72 13.34
CA THR A 506 -28.58 -4.67 12.30
C THR A 506 -29.50 -4.76 11.10
N GLU A 507 -30.77 -4.37 11.25
CA GLU A 507 -31.70 -4.18 10.14
C GLU A 507 -31.16 -3.15 9.12
N ALA A 508 -30.35 -2.17 9.57
CA ALA A 508 -29.73 -1.15 8.72
C ALA A 508 -28.60 -1.69 7.81
N LEU A 509 -27.88 -2.73 8.24
CA LEU A 509 -26.79 -3.34 7.46
C LEU A 509 -27.30 -4.35 6.45
N ASN A 510 -28.36 -5.10 6.79
CA ASN A 510 -28.94 -6.09 5.88
C ASN A 510 -29.60 -5.45 4.63
N SER A 511 -29.92 -4.16 4.69
CA SER A 511 -30.37 -3.37 3.53
C SER A 511 -29.23 -2.86 2.63
N ILE A 512 -27.97 -3.20 2.92
CA ILE A 512 -26.79 -2.91 2.09
C ILE A 512 -26.31 -4.25 1.50
N PRO A 513 -26.51 -4.54 0.20
CA PRO A 513 -26.11 -5.76 -0.46
C PRO A 513 -24.60 -5.74 -0.54
N VAL A 514 -24.01 -6.67 0.18
CA VAL A 514 -22.58 -6.99 0.13
C VAL A 514 -22.30 -7.97 -1.04
N ASP A 515 -23.36 -8.42 -1.73
CA ASP A 515 -23.35 -9.53 -2.70
C ASP A 515 -22.78 -9.18 -4.08
N GLY A 516 -22.40 -7.93 -4.32
CA GLY A 516 -21.78 -7.51 -5.59
C GLY A 516 -20.39 -8.11 -5.88
N VAL A 517 -19.81 -8.89 -4.96
CA VAL A 517 -18.39 -9.32 -5.01
C VAL A 517 -18.21 -10.81 -5.32
N GLY A 518 -19.29 -11.60 -5.39
CA GLY A 518 -19.25 -13.02 -5.77
C GLY A 518 -20.22 -13.34 -6.91
N GLY A 519 -19.72 -13.42 -8.15
CA GLY A 519 -20.57 -13.67 -9.32
C GLY A 519 -21.17 -15.08 -9.36
N VAL A 520 -22.50 -15.19 -9.19
CA VAL A 520 -23.33 -16.23 -9.84
C VAL A 520 -24.67 -15.60 -10.22
N THR A 521 -25.01 -15.66 -11.51
CA THR A 521 -26.25 -15.13 -12.11
C THR A 521 -27.47 -15.92 -11.64
N TYR A 522 -28.43 -15.30 -10.94
CA TYR A 522 -29.76 -15.88 -10.69
C TYR A 522 -30.87 -14.94 -11.16
N ASN A 523 -31.49 -15.28 -12.29
CA ASN A 523 -32.75 -14.67 -12.71
C ASN A 523 -33.52 -15.64 -13.61
N SER A 524 -34.20 -16.65 -13.04
CA SER A 524 -35.16 -17.47 -13.81
C SER A 524 -36.32 -18.14 -13.05
N SER A 525 -36.41 -18.13 -11.71
CA SER A 525 -37.43 -18.92 -10.99
C SER A 525 -38.66 -18.16 -10.45
N LEU A 526 -38.70 -16.83 -10.45
CA LEU A 526 -39.80 -16.06 -9.82
C LEU A 526 -41.12 -15.97 -10.61
N LYS A 527 -41.23 -16.63 -11.78
CA LYS A 527 -42.47 -16.62 -12.58
C LYS A 527 -43.42 -17.81 -12.35
N ARG A 528 -43.13 -18.76 -11.44
CA ARG A 528 -44.00 -19.95 -11.27
C ARG A 528 -44.69 -20.12 -9.90
N ALA A 529 -44.37 -19.31 -8.89
CA ALA A 529 -44.94 -19.49 -7.53
C ALA A 529 -46.25 -18.72 -7.24
N LYS A 530 -46.80 -17.95 -8.20
CA LYS A 530 -48.06 -17.19 -7.99
C LYS A 530 -49.36 -17.89 -8.43
N ALA A 531 -49.32 -19.17 -8.78
CA ALA A 531 -50.53 -19.90 -9.21
C ALA A 531 -51.10 -20.92 -8.18
N GLY A 532 -50.48 -21.10 -7.00
CA GLY A 532 -50.87 -22.16 -6.06
C GLY A 532 -51.55 -21.74 -4.75
N ALA A 533 -51.35 -20.51 -4.27
CA ALA A 533 -51.72 -20.13 -2.90
C ALA A 533 -53.05 -19.36 -2.77
N ALA A 534 -53.98 -19.54 -3.71
CA ALA A 534 -55.33 -18.97 -3.66
C ALA A 534 -56.37 -20.06 -3.33
N LYS A 535 -56.24 -20.72 -2.17
CA LYS A 535 -57.35 -21.45 -1.52
C LYS A 535 -56.91 -22.01 -0.15
N ALA A 536 -57.03 -21.22 0.91
CA ALA A 536 -57.34 -21.67 2.27
C ALA A 536 -57.39 -20.45 3.22
N SER A 537 -58.48 -19.69 3.18
CA SER A 537 -58.84 -18.80 4.29
C SER A 537 -60.36 -18.70 4.38
N SER A 538 -60.96 -19.65 5.07
CA SER A 538 -62.26 -19.44 5.72
C SER A 538 -62.21 -20.21 7.03
N ASP A 539 -62.27 -19.46 8.13
CA ASP A 539 -62.65 -19.84 9.49
C ASP A 539 -61.57 -19.55 10.54
N ALA A 540 -61.64 -18.34 11.10
CA ALA A 540 -61.57 -18.09 12.55
C ALA A 540 -61.72 -16.58 12.83
N GLN A 541 -62.92 -16.19 13.24
CA GLN A 541 -63.22 -14.86 13.77
C GLN A 541 -62.70 -14.70 15.21
N ALA A 542 -62.19 -13.48 15.47
CA ALA A 542 -62.34 -12.68 16.67
C ALA A 542 -61.92 -13.24 18.05
N MET A 543 -60.82 -12.68 18.60
CA MET A 543 -60.82 -12.15 19.97
C MET A 543 -60.00 -10.86 20.03
N ALA A 544 -60.67 -9.76 20.38
CA ALA A 544 -60.06 -8.46 20.64
C ALA A 544 -59.51 -8.40 22.09
N ALA A 545 -58.32 -7.84 22.26
CA ALA A 545 -57.74 -7.46 23.55
C ALA A 545 -57.61 -5.91 23.64
N PRO A 546 -57.69 -5.32 24.85
CA PRO A 546 -57.93 -3.89 25.04
C PRO A 546 -56.68 -3.00 24.85
N PRO A 547 -56.84 -1.70 24.58
CA PRO A 547 -55.74 -0.78 24.31
C PRO A 547 -55.11 -0.29 25.62
N GLY A 548 -53.79 -0.50 25.77
CA GLY A 548 -53.05 0.05 26.90
C GLY A 548 -51.75 -0.67 27.21
N GLN A 549 -50.78 -0.57 26.29
CA GLN A 549 -49.33 -0.57 26.52
C GLN A 549 -48.65 -0.74 25.15
N SER A 550 -48.16 0.36 24.59
CA SER A 550 -47.20 0.30 23.49
C SER A 550 -45.90 -0.28 24.04
N GLN A 551 -45.75 -1.60 23.99
CA GLN A 551 -44.42 -2.19 24.00
C GLN A 551 -43.77 -1.82 22.67
N VAL A 552 -43.01 -0.72 22.68
CA VAL A 552 -42.04 -0.43 21.64
C VAL A 552 -40.99 -1.54 21.73
N TYR A 553 -41.11 -2.55 20.88
CA TYR A 553 -40.05 -3.52 20.69
C TYR A 553 -38.91 -2.81 19.95
N ASN A 554 -37.99 -2.21 20.70
CA ASN A 554 -36.68 -1.82 20.19
C ASN A 554 -35.77 -3.05 20.34
N PRO A 555 -35.36 -3.73 19.26
CA PRO A 555 -34.27 -4.69 19.39
C PRO A 555 -33.03 -3.95 19.93
N PRO A 556 -32.23 -4.57 20.82
CA PRO A 556 -31.04 -3.93 21.35
C PRO A 556 -30.10 -3.54 20.20
N PRO A 557 -29.45 -2.37 20.25
CA PRO A 557 -28.44 -2.01 19.26
C PRO A 557 -27.32 -3.07 19.26
N GLU A 558 -26.94 -3.52 18.07
CA GLU A 558 -25.92 -4.57 17.88
C GLU A 558 -24.62 -3.99 17.30
N ILE A 559 -24.59 -2.71 16.92
CA ILE A 559 -23.41 -2.02 16.41
C ILE A 559 -23.17 -0.78 17.27
N ASP A 560 -22.00 -0.70 17.87
CA ASP A 560 -21.56 0.46 18.66
C ASP A 560 -20.33 1.10 18.01
N GLY A 561 -20.11 2.39 18.22
CA GLY A 561 -18.98 3.05 17.61
C GLY A 561 -18.71 4.44 18.14
N LEU A 562 -17.57 4.98 17.74
CA LEU A 562 -17.12 6.31 18.08
C LEU A 562 -16.89 7.09 16.80
N ALA A 563 -17.48 8.27 16.70
CA ALA A 563 -17.15 9.22 15.64
C ALA A 563 -16.59 10.52 16.21
N ARG A 564 -15.80 11.21 15.39
CA ARG A 564 -15.31 12.55 15.63
C ARG A 564 -15.54 13.39 14.38
N THR A 565 -16.12 14.57 14.57
CA THR A 565 -16.20 15.60 13.54
C THR A 565 -15.33 16.79 13.94
N GLU A 566 -14.65 17.41 13.00
CA GLU A 566 -13.83 18.60 13.26
C GLU A 566 -13.89 19.57 12.08
N VAL A 567 -13.68 20.85 12.37
CA VAL A 567 -13.35 21.87 11.37
C VAL A 567 -11.90 22.25 11.62
N ARG A 568 -11.03 22.05 10.62
CA ARG A 568 -9.60 22.39 10.71
C ARG A 568 -9.40 23.88 10.44
N ASP A 569 -8.23 24.41 10.83
CA ASP A 569 -7.87 25.82 10.62
C ASP A 569 -7.85 26.25 9.14
N ASP A 570 -7.75 25.27 8.22
CA ASP A 570 -7.82 25.50 6.79
C ASP A 570 -9.25 25.61 6.23
N GLY A 571 -10.27 25.39 7.05
CA GLY A 571 -11.68 25.33 6.66
C GLY A 571 -12.18 23.93 6.33
N THR A 572 -11.30 22.92 6.31
CA THR A 572 -11.66 21.53 5.97
C THR A 572 -12.58 20.95 7.03
N LEU A 573 -13.71 20.41 6.57
CA LEU A 573 -14.64 19.60 7.35
C LEU A 573 -14.16 18.15 7.33
N SER A 574 -13.93 17.56 8.50
CA SER A 574 -13.42 16.20 8.63
C SER A 574 -14.36 15.36 9.49
N LEU A 575 -14.64 14.13 9.02
CA LEU A 575 -15.33 13.07 9.75
C LEU A 575 -14.37 11.89 9.92
N SER A 576 -14.40 11.26 11.09
CA SER A 576 -13.74 9.98 11.33
C SER A 576 -14.61 9.15 12.24
N MET A 577 -14.91 7.91 11.85
CA MET A 577 -15.88 7.07 12.53
C MET A 577 -15.38 5.63 12.54
N ALA A 578 -15.36 5.01 13.72
CA ALA A 578 -15.06 3.60 13.92
C ALA A 578 -16.32 2.90 14.46
N LEU A 579 -16.74 1.84 13.79
CA LEU A 579 -17.93 1.05 14.10
C LEU A 579 -17.53 -0.39 14.37
N ASN A 580 -18.12 -0.98 15.39
CA ASN A 580 -17.91 -2.37 15.77
C ASN A 580 -19.26 -3.08 15.91
N ARG A 581 -19.39 -4.22 15.25
CA ARG A 581 -20.29 -5.29 15.69
C ARG A 581 -19.40 -6.39 16.23
N PRO A 582 -19.30 -6.54 17.57
CA PRO A 582 -18.53 -7.63 18.14
C PRO A 582 -19.06 -8.95 17.58
N LEU A 583 -18.16 -9.92 17.39
CA LEU A 583 -18.53 -11.23 16.87
C LEU A 583 -19.63 -11.80 17.77
N ALA A 584 -20.88 -11.77 17.29
CA ALA A 584 -21.99 -12.18 18.11
C ALA A 584 -21.90 -13.69 18.18
N ALA A 585 -21.43 -14.22 19.29
CA ALA A 585 -22.00 -15.36 20.00
C ALA A 585 -22.89 -16.37 19.22
N LYS A 586 -23.94 -15.96 18.52
CA LYS A 586 -24.69 -16.86 17.62
C LYS A 586 -23.85 -17.41 16.46
N ALA A 587 -22.84 -16.71 15.98
CA ALA A 587 -21.88 -17.12 14.95
C ALA A 587 -21.06 -18.36 15.35
N LEU A 588 -20.42 -18.32 16.52
CA LEU A 588 -19.70 -19.45 17.13
C LEU A 588 -20.63 -20.62 17.50
N ALA A 589 -21.94 -20.40 17.53
CA ALA A 589 -22.95 -21.43 17.73
C ALA A 589 -23.57 -21.93 16.41
N TYR A 590 -23.60 -21.12 15.35
CA TYR A 590 -24.16 -21.49 14.04
C TYR A 590 -23.30 -22.54 13.33
N GLU A 591 -21.98 -22.48 13.51
CA GLU A 591 -21.05 -23.56 13.12
C GLU A 591 -21.27 -24.85 13.93
N ALA A 592 -21.91 -24.77 15.11
CA ALA A 592 -22.13 -25.90 16.02
C ALA A 592 -23.62 -26.31 16.21
N SER A 593 -24.59 -25.62 15.61
CA SER A 593 -26.03 -25.81 15.91
C SER A 593 -26.97 -25.64 14.71
N ALA A 594 -26.50 -25.79 13.47
CA ALA A 594 -27.37 -25.86 12.30
C ALA A 594 -28.13 -27.22 12.25
N SER A 595 -29.12 -27.35 13.14
CA SER A 595 -30.06 -28.47 13.31
C SER A 595 -31.50 -28.02 13.60
N VAL A 596 -31.92 -26.87 13.06
CA VAL A 596 -33.35 -26.48 13.04
C VAL A 596 -33.72 -26.12 11.61
N ALA A 597 -34.80 -26.75 11.13
CA ALA A 597 -35.27 -26.81 9.74
C ALA A 597 -35.17 -25.48 8.96
N PRO A 598 -34.58 -25.48 7.75
CA PRO A 598 -34.78 -24.40 6.80
C PRO A 598 -36.15 -24.58 6.14
N GLN A 599 -37.06 -23.62 6.34
CA GLN A 599 -38.04 -23.33 5.29
C GLN A 599 -37.26 -22.83 4.07
N GLU A 600 -37.64 -23.27 2.87
CA GLU A 600 -37.05 -22.84 1.60
C GLU A 600 -37.11 -21.31 1.47
N GLN A 601 -36.03 -20.68 1.91
CA GLN A 601 -35.65 -19.31 1.66
C GLN A 601 -34.15 -19.39 1.46
N ASP A 602 -33.66 -18.98 0.29
CA ASP A 602 -32.23 -18.96 -0.07
C ASP A 602 -31.49 -17.92 0.80
N ASP A 603 -31.39 -18.18 2.11
CA ASP A 603 -30.77 -17.28 3.07
C ASP A 603 -29.28 -17.59 3.19
N GLU A 604 -28.50 -16.67 2.65
CA GLU A 604 -27.11 -16.47 3.01
C GLU A 604 -26.92 -16.45 4.53
N GLY A 605 -25.93 -17.18 5.06
CA GLY A 605 -25.66 -17.20 6.50
C GLY A 605 -25.41 -15.78 7.07
N PRO A 606 -25.89 -15.47 8.29
CA PRO A 606 -25.85 -14.12 8.85
C PRO A 606 -24.43 -13.61 9.06
N LEU A 607 -24.21 -12.30 8.86
CA LEU A 607 -22.97 -11.59 9.22
C LEU A 607 -22.58 -11.89 10.67
N GLN A 608 -21.40 -12.47 10.87
CA GLN A 608 -20.95 -12.98 12.17
C GLN A 608 -20.21 -11.92 13.00
N GLY A 609 -19.53 -10.97 12.35
CA GLY A 609 -18.85 -9.83 12.97
C GLY A 609 -18.52 -8.75 11.93
N LEU A 610 -18.39 -7.49 12.36
CA LEU A 610 -18.08 -6.35 11.51
C LEU A 610 -17.16 -5.37 12.25
N ALA A 611 -16.06 -4.99 11.62
CA ALA A 611 -15.29 -3.81 11.97
C ALA A 611 -15.34 -2.87 10.77
N ALA A 612 -15.65 -1.59 10.98
CA ALA A 612 -15.66 -0.61 9.91
C ALA A 612 -15.08 0.73 10.37
N TYR A 613 -14.36 1.39 9.47
CA TYR A 613 -13.87 2.75 9.65
C TYR A 613 -14.22 3.59 8.43
N VAL A 614 -14.71 4.80 8.68
CA VAL A 614 -14.98 5.82 7.66
C VAL A 614 -14.20 7.07 8.01
N GLY A 615 -13.31 7.51 7.13
CA GLY A 615 -12.69 8.83 7.15
C GLY A 615 -13.16 9.63 5.95
N ALA A 616 -13.54 10.89 6.14
CA ALA A 616 -13.92 11.77 5.04
C ALA A 616 -13.41 13.20 5.29
N ASP A 617 -12.93 13.85 4.24
CA ASP A 617 -12.51 15.25 4.24
C ASP A 617 -13.22 16.00 3.10
N LEU A 618 -13.69 17.20 3.42
CA LEU A 618 -14.29 18.12 2.47
C LEU A 618 -13.70 19.51 2.69
N GLN A 619 -12.99 20.04 1.70
CA GLN A 619 -12.17 21.24 1.90
C GLN A 619 -13.00 22.49 2.25
N THR A 620 -14.21 22.62 1.70
CA THR A 620 -15.13 23.74 1.96
C THR A 620 -16.56 23.23 2.13
N ASP A 621 -17.35 23.87 3.00
CA ASP A 621 -18.79 23.60 3.15
C ASP A 621 -19.52 23.85 1.80
N PRO A 622 -20.17 22.83 1.18
CA PRO A 622 -20.91 22.99 -0.07
C PRO A 622 -22.05 24.00 0.01
N PHE A 623 -22.60 24.25 1.21
CA PHE A 623 -23.62 25.27 1.42
C PHE A 623 -23.09 26.70 1.33
N GLY A 624 -21.77 26.91 1.35
CA GLY A 624 -21.13 28.18 1.03
C GLY A 624 -20.85 28.40 -0.46
N LEU A 625 -20.93 27.36 -1.28
CA LEU A 625 -20.57 27.40 -2.71
C LEU A 625 -21.75 27.84 -3.59
N GLN A 626 -21.49 28.39 -4.78
CA GLN A 626 -22.51 28.67 -5.80
C GLN A 626 -22.69 27.48 -6.76
N VAL A 627 -23.76 27.49 -7.55
CA VAL A 627 -23.96 26.47 -8.59
C VAL A 627 -22.85 26.58 -9.62
N GLY A 628 -22.17 25.47 -9.90
CA GLY A 628 -20.99 25.37 -10.77
C GLY A 628 -19.65 25.39 -10.03
N ASP A 629 -19.62 25.83 -8.77
CA ASP A 629 -18.41 25.80 -7.96
C ASP A 629 -18.06 24.37 -7.52
N GLN A 630 -16.77 24.14 -7.30
CA GLN A 630 -16.22 22.84 -6.89
C GLN A 630 -15.47 22.95 -5.57
N THR A 631 -15.55 21.91 -4.75
CA THR A 631 -14.65 21.70 -3.60
C THR A 631 -14.02 20.32 -3.67
N PRO A 632 -12.71 20.18 -3.42
CA PRO A 632 -12.10 18.87 -3.25
C PRO A 632 -12.75 18.08 -2.12
N ALA A 633 -12.97 16.79 -2.39
CA ALA A 633 -13.50 15.82 -1.45
C ALA A 633 -12.66 14.53 -1.49
N SER A 634 -12.48 13.92 -0.33
CA SER A 634 -11.89 12.59 -0.23
C SER A 634 -12.57 11.76 0.85
N ALA A 635 -12.57 10.45 0.65
CA ALA A 635 -13.05 9.51 1.65
C ALA A 635 -12.23 8.22 1.64
N GLU A 636 -12.15 7.57 2.79
CA GLU A 636 -11.55 6.27 3.01
C GLU A 636 -12.56 5.42 3.79
N LEU A 637 -12.92 4.27 3.24
CA LEU A 637 -13.74 3.25 3.89
C LEU A 637 -12.88 2.00 4.05
N ARG A 638 -12.67 1.60 5.30
CA ARG A 638 -12.08 0.31 5.66
C ARG A 638 -13.18 -0.53 6.27
N MET A 639 -13.32 -1.76 5.83
CA MET A 639 -14.30 -2.67 6.41
C MET A 639 -13.73 -4.07 6.46
N SER A 640 -13.95 -4.77 7.56
CA SER A 640 -13.72 -6.20 7.65
C SER A 640 -14.96 -6.85 8.21
N TYR A 641 -15.42 -7.91 7.56
CA TYR A 641 -16.49 -8.73 8.11
C TYR A 641 -16.16 -10.21 8.00
N ARG A 642 -16.80 -10.97 8.88
CA ARG A 642 -16.70 -12.43 8.92
C ARG A 642 -18.04 -13.07 8.57
N LYS A 643 -18.00 -14.09 7.72
CA LYS A 643 -19.13 -14.95 7.35
C LYS A 643 -18.64 -16.40 7.41
N SER A 644 -18.99 -17.15 8.46
CA SER A 644 -18.42 -18.48 8.72
C SER A 644 -16.88 -18.42 8.87
N GLU A 645 -16.14 -19.34 8.25
CA GLU A 645 -14.66 -19.34 8.18
C GLU A 645 -14.06 -18.25 7.27
N MET A 646 -14.89 -17.48 6.55
CA MET A 646 -14.43 -16.48 5.58
C MET A 646 -14.29 -15.10 6.23
N VAL A 647 -13.09 -14.53 6.14
CA VAL A 647 -12.83 -13.12 6.47
C VAL A 647 -12.59 -12.35 5.18
N VAL A 648 -13.38 -11.30 4.98
CA VAL A 648 -13.22 -10.39 3.85
C VAL A 648 -12.89 -9.01 4.37
N ALA A 649 -11.85 -8.39 3.81
CA ALA A 649 -11.47 -7.02 4.12
C ALA A 649 -11.53 -6.13 2.87
N TYR A 650 -12.02 -4.90 3.04
CA TYR A 650 -12.21 -3.89 2.01
C TYR A 650 -11.41 -2.65 2.38
N ASP A 651 -10.72 -2.12 1.38
CA ASP A 651 -10.09 -0.81 1.37
C ASP A 651 -10.63 -0.05 0.17
N ALA A 652 -11.55 0.87 0.41
CA ALA A 652 -12.06 1.76 -0.63
C ALA A 652 -11.58 3.18 -0.36
N ARG A 653 -10.95 3.80 -1.35
CA ARG A 653 -10.54 5.20 -1.30
C ARG A 653 -11.20 5.96 -2.44
N PHE A 654 -11.67 7.15 -2.11
CA PHE A 654 -12.40 8.07 -2.99
C PHE A 654 -11.66 9.39 -3.00
N SER A 655 -11.43 9.97 -4.17
CA SER A 655 -10.92 11.33 -4.30
C SER A 655 -11.46 12.00 -5.55
N GLY A 656 -11.84 13.27 -5.45
CA GLY A 656 -12.32 14.02 -6.60
C GLY A 656 -12.97 15.35 -6.23
N PRO A 657 -13.30 16.19 -7.22
CA PRO A 657 -14.07 17.39 -6.98
C PRO A 657 -15.55 17.05 -6.71
N ALA A 658 -16.13 17.79 -5.77
CA ALA A 658 -17.56 17.83 -5.50
C ALA A 658 -18.12 19.14 -6.10
N THR A 659 -18.93 19.02 -7.14
CA THR A 659 -19.51 20.14 -7.90
C THR A 659 -20.94 20.40 -7.48
N VAL A 660 -21.30 21.64 -7.15
CA VAL A 660 -22.70 22.00 -6.87
C VAL A 660 -23.46 22.14 -8.19
N LEU A 661 -24.34 21.19 -8.50
CA LEU A 661 -25.13 21.19 -9.73
C LEU A 661 -26.43 21.99 -9.63
N LYS A 662 -27.04 22.02 -8.44
CA LYS A 662 -28.33 22.68 -8.24
C LYS A 662 -28.44 23.20 -6.82
N ARG A 663 -29.03 24.39 -6.66
CA ARG A 663 -29.47 24.95 -5.37
C ARG A 663 -30.94 25.32 -5.47
N GLN A 664 -31.75 24.90 -4.50
CA GLN A 664 -33.18 25.16 -4.44
C GLN A 664 -33.60 25.50 -3.00
N SER A 665 -34.36 26.57 -2.84
CA SER A 665 -35.00 26.88 -1.54
C SER A 665 -36.26 26.02 -1.38
N LEU A 666 -36.41 25.40 -0.22
CA LEU A 666 -37.56 24.59 0.19
C LEU A 666 -38.38 25.35 1.25
N SER A 667 -39.58 24.84 1.58
CA SER A 667 -40.42 25.39 2.65
C SER A 667 -39.72 25.33 4.02
N GLN A 668 -40.18 26.16 4.97
CA GLN A 668 -39.62 26.24 6.34
C GLN A 668 -38.15 26.71 6.44
N GLY A 669 -37.63 27.42 5.43
CA GLY A 669 -36.25 27.95 5.46
C GLY A 669 -35.17 26.90 5.21
N ARG A 670 -35.52 25.81 4.52
CA ARG A 670 -34.59 24.74 4.10
C ARG A 670 -34.00 25.06 2.74
N THR A 671 -32.77 24.62 2.49
CA THR A 671 -32.10 24.68 1.18
C THR A 671 -31.68 23.29 0.76
N LEU A 672 -32.08 22.86 -0.43
CA LEU A 672 -31.58 21.67 -1.12
C LEU A 672 -30.41 22.06 -2.03
N LEU A 673 -29.33 21.29 -1.94
CA LEU A 673 -28.22 21.26 -2.87
C LEU A 673 -28.16 19.90 -3.56
N VAL A 674 -27.91 19.87 -4.86
CA VAL A 674 -27.50 18.64 -5.56
C VAL A 674 -26.03 18.78 -5.86
N VAL A 675 -25.22 17.84 -5.37
CA VAL A 675 -23.77 17.82 -5.53
C VAL A 675 -23.36 16.58 -6.30
N GLU A 676 -22.54 16.74 -7.33
CA GLU A 676 -21.93 15.63 -8.08
C GLU A 676 -20.48 15.47 -7.68
N PHE A 677 -20.10 14.27 -7.27
CA PHE A 677 -18.73 13.89 -6.94
C PHE A 677 -18.16 13.12 -8.12
N ASP A 678 -17.22 13.73 -8.84
CA ASP A 678 -16.44 13.05 -9.87
C ASP A 678 -15.29 12.30 -9.21
N ALA A 679 -15.59 11.11 -8.67
CA ALA A 679 -14.65 10.36 -7.85
C ALA A 679 -13.80 9.41 -8.69
N SER A 680 -12.49 9.45 -8.47
CA SER A 680 -11.63 8.29 -8.67
C SER A 680 -11.74 7.37 -7.45
N THR A 681 -12.04 6.11 -7.71
CA THR A 681 -12.20 5.08 -6.68
C THR A 681 -11.16 4.01 -6.83
N SER A 682 -10.41 3.72 -5.77
CA SER A 682 -9.57 2.53 -5.67
C SER A 682 -10.16 1.59 -4.63
N LEU A 683 -10.44 0.35 -5.03
CA LEU A 683 -10.94 -0.70 -4.16
C LEU A 683 -9.92 -1.84 -4.11
N THR A 684 -9.43 -2.17 -2.92
CA THR A 684 -8.69 -3.40 -2.65
C THR A 684 -9.56 -4.31 -1.78
N VAL A 685 -9.81 -5.52 -2.26
CA VAL A 685 -10.50 -6.57 -1.53
C VAL A 685 -9.49 -7.64 -1.15
N ARG A 686 -9.54 -8.09 0.10
CA ARG A 686 -8.77 -9.22 0.58
C ARG A 686 -9.66 -10.35 1.04
N PHE A 687 -9.32 -11.55 0.59
CA PHE A 687 -10.04 -12.77 0.85
C PHE A 687 -9.03 -13.86 1.20
N ASN A 688 -9.09 -14.42 2.42
CA ASN A 688 -8.19 -15.49 2.88
C ASN A 688 -6.70 -15.24 2.55
N GLY A 689 -6.24 -13.99 2.75
CA GLY A 689 -4.85 -13.57 2.49
C GLY A 689 -4.51 -13.22 1.03
N GLN A 690 -5.41 -13.46 0.07
CA GLN A 690 -5.23 -13.01 -1.32
C GLN A 690 -5.84 -11.62 -1.53
N SER A 691 -5.10 -10.73 -2.20
CA SER A 691 -5.54 -9.37 -2.49
C SER A 691 -5.89 -9.19 -3.97
N GLN A 692 -7.02 -8.54 -4.26
CA GLN A 692 -7.37 -8.06 -5.59
C GLN A 692 -7.65 -6.55 -5.52
N SER A 693 -7.17 -5.80 -6.50
CA SER A 693 -7.37 -4.35 -6.56
C SER A 693 -7.99 -3.94 -7.89
N LYS A 694 -8.88 -2.95 -7.85
CA LYS A 694 -9.54 -2.37 -9.02
C LYS A 694 -9.64 -0.86 -8.83
N SER A 695 -9.40 -0.11 -9.90
CA SER A 695 -9.70 1.31 -9.97
C SER A 695 -10.87 1.57 -10.92
N SER A 696 -11.67 2.58 -10.61
CA SER A 696 -12.77 3.05 -11.46
C SER A 696 -12.94 4.56 -11.32
N ARG A 697 -13.63 5.17 -12.29
CA ARG A 697 -14.15 6.53 -12.17
C ARG A 697 -15.66 6.48 -12.17
N SER A 698 -16.29 7.23 -11.27
CA SER A 698 -17.74 7.31 -11.14
C SER A 698 -18.18 8.72 -10.77
N ALA A 699 -19.26 9.20 -11.37
CA ALA A 699 -19.94 10.40 -10.92
C ALA A 699 -21.07 10.00 -9.94
N ILE A 700 -20.98 10.46 -8.69
CA ILE A 700 -22.00 10.19 -7.66
C ILE A 700 -22.76 11.47 -7.38
N ARG A 701 -24.09 11.47 -7.55
CA ARG A 701 -24.94 12.63 -7.23
C ARG A 701 -25.62 12.46 -5.88
N LEU A 702 -25.46 13.44 -5.01
CA LEU A 702 -26.07 13.48 -3.67
C LEU A 702 -26.94 14.73 -3.53
N GLY A 703 -28.14 14.57 -2.98
CA GLY A 703 -28.96 15.66 -2.48
C GLY A 703 -28.59 15.97 -1.03
N LEU A 704 -28.31 17.24 -0.72
CA LEU A 704 -28.03 17.71 0.64
C LEU A 704 -29.07 18.76 1.02
N VAL A 705 -29.79 18.57 2.13
CA VAL A 705 -30.75 19.55 2.63
C VAL A 705 -30.27 20.11 3.97
N ARG A 706 -30.32 21.43 4.15
CA ARG A 706 -29.96 22.12 5.41
C ARG A 706 -31.00 23.17 5.78
N GLN A 707 -31.30 23.31 7.08
CA GLN A 707 -32.20 24.34 7.62
C GLN A 707 -31.40 25.31 8.51
N GLY A 708 -31.54 26.62 8.27
CA GLY A 708 -31.00 27.66 9.17
C GLY A 708 -29.49 27.57 9.46
N SER A 709 -29.10 27.74 10.73
CA SER A 709 -27.69 27.83 11.18
C SER A 709 -26.95 26.49 11.25
N GLY A 710 -27.65 25.35 11.18
CA GLY A 710 -27.08 24.01 11.31
C GLY A 710 -27.05 23.43 12.74
N GLN A 711 -27.59 24.12 13.74
CA GLN A 711 -27.69 23.57 15.12
C GLN A 711 -28.81 22.53 15.30
N THR A 712 -29.85 22.60 14.46
CA THR A 712 -30.93 21.62 14.32
C THR A 712 -31.21 21.45 12.84
N GLY A 713 -31.40 20.24 12.35
CA GLY A 713 -31.57 20.04 10.91
C GLY A 713 -31.96 18.62 10.53
N VAL A 714 -32.22 18.47 9.23
CA VAL A 714 -32.63 17.22 8.60
C VAL A 714 -31.87 17.08 7.29
N LEU A 715 -31.04 16.05 7.17
CA LEU A 715 -30.38 15.64 5.93
C LEU A 715 -31.22 14.53 5.28
N LEU A 716 -31.48 14.63 3.97
CA LEU A 716 -32.31 13.69 3.22
C LEU A 716 -31.46 13.11 2.09
N ILE A 717 -31.46 11.79 1.92
CA ILE A 717 -30.73 11.08 0.84
C ILE A 717 -31.80 10.32 0.03
N ASP A 718 -32.09 10.75 -1.21
CA ASP A 718 -33.18 10.16 -2.02
C ASP A 718 -33.05 10.21 -3.58
N ASP A 719 -33.92 9.42 -4.21
CA ASP A 719 -34.08 8.81 -5.54
C ASP A 719 -34.34 9.69 -6.79
N GLU A 720 -33.41 10.59 -7.14
CA GLU A 720 -33.46 11.42 -8.36
C GLU A 720 -34.52 12.55 -8.34
N ALA A 721 -35.61 12.43 -7.55
CA ALA A 721 -36.64 13.46 -7.36
C ALA A 721 -36.36 14.40 -6.17
N PHE A 722 -35.63 13.95 -5.15
CA PHE A 722 -35.23 14.72 -3.95
C PHE A 722 -36.39 15.37 -3.17
N ASP A 723 -37.53 14.66 -3.00
CA ASP A 723 -38.71 15.12 -2.24
C ASP A 723 -38.64 14.71 -0.75
N PRO A 724 -38.81 15.64 0.22
CA PRO A 724 -38.81 15.34 1.65
C PRO A 724 -39.88 14.37 2.16
N SER A 725 -40.99 14.21 1.42
CA SER A 725 -42.11 13.33 1.79
C SER A 725 -41.92 11.88 1.33
N SER A 726 -41.04 11.63 0.35
CA SER A 726 -40.66 10.30 -0.15
C SER A 726 -39.29 9.81 0.35
N ALA A 727 -38.50 10.70 0.96
CA ALA A 727 -37.11 10.46 1.37
C ALA A 727 -36.85 9.05 1.95
N LEU A 728 -36.09 8.24 1.19
CA LEU A 728 -35.69 6.89 1.59
C LEU A 728 -34.85 6.88 2.86
N VAL A 729 -33.95 7.85 3.01
CA VAL A 729 -33.09 8.01 4.20
C VAL A 729 -33.13 9.45 4.70
N GLN A 730 -33.32 9.61 6.01
CA GLN A 730 -33.41 10.87 6.72
C GLN A 730 -32.50 10.87 7.94
N LEU A 731 -31.68 11.89 8.12
CA LEU A 731 -30.86 12.11 9.32
C LEU A 731 -31.31 13.40 10.00
N ASP A 732 -31.99 13.26 11.12
CA ASP A 732 -32.46 14.35 11.97
C ASP A 732 -31.43 14.66 13.06
N TRP A 733 -31.24 15.93 13.42
CA TRP A 733 -30.50 16.29 14.64
C TRP A 733 -31.15 17.46 15.38
N ASP A 734 -31.18 17.36 16.71
CA ASP A 734 -31.83 18.34 17.59
C ASP A 734 -30.83 19.00 18.57
N GLY A 735 -31.19 20.17 19.08
CA GLY A 735 -30.37 21.06 19.89
C GLY A 735 -30.65 20.92 21.37
N ASN A 736 -29.98 19.94 21.99
CA ASN A 736 -29.66 19.81 23.43
C ASN A 736 -30.53 18.83 24.26
N PRO A 737 -30.02 17.60 24.59
CA PRO A 737 -28.72 17.07 24.18
C PRO A 737 -28.67 16.89 22.66
N THR A 738 -27.52 17.16 22.04
CA THR A 738 -27.40 16.97 20.59
C THR A 738 -27.41 15.49 20.26
N LEU A 739 -28.58 15.02 19.82
CA LEU A 739 -28.83 13.69 19.32
C LEU A 739 -29.08 13.81 17.82
N ALA A 740 -28.36 13.02 17.04
CA ALA A 740 -28.68 12.79 15.64
C ALA A 740 -29.27 11.39 15.46
N THR A 741 -30.26 11.25 14.59
CA THR A 741 -30.98 10.01 14.34
C THR A 741 -31.09 9.80 12.84
N LEU A 742 -30.48 8.73 12.34
CA LEU A 742 -30.65 8.25 10.98
C LEU A 742 -31.85 7.30 10.95
N SER A 743 -32.83 7.58 10.09
CA SER A 743 -34.04 6.79 9.88
C SER A 743 -34.26 6.54 8.39
N ALA A 744 -34.87 5.41 8.03
CA ALA A 744 -35.21 5.07 6.65
C ALA A 744 -36.63 4.50 6.52
N VAL A 745 -37.23 4.66 5.35
CA VAL A 745 -38.52 4.02 5.01
C VAL A 745 -38.24 2.64 4.43
N ILE A 746 -38.56 1.58 5.18
CA ILE A 746 -38.34 0.20 4.73
C ILE A 746 -39.65 -0.34 4.12
N THR A 747 -39.82 -0.21 2.82
CA THR A 747 -40.88 -0.90 2.06
C THR A 747 -40.26 -2.07 1.28
N ARG A 748 -40.84 -3.28 1.38
CA ARG A 748 -40.41 -4.45 0.60
C ARG A 748 -40.55 -4.14 -0.90
N GLY A 749 -39.45 -3.77 -1.55
CA GLY A 749 -39.41 -3.44 -2.99
C GLY A 749 -38.52 -2.26 -3.40
N VAL A 750 -38.09 -1.40 -2.46
CA VAL A 750 -37.21 -0.23 -2.77
C VAL A 750 -35.73 -0.50 -2.44
N GLU A 751 -35.39 -1.74 -2.11
CA GLU A 751 -34.02 -2.22 -1.81
C GLU A 751 -33.05 -2.11 -3.02
N THR A 752 -33.50 -1.69 -4.20
CA THR A 752 -32.81 -1.97 -5.47
C THR A 752 -32.19 -0.79 -6.21
N VAL A 753 -32.30 0.48 -5.78
CA VAL A 753 -31.82 1.62 -6.62
C VAL A 753 -30.61 2.36 -6.04
N ALA A 754 -30.72 2.99 -4.86
CA ALA A 754 -29.59 3.73 -4.26
C ALA A 754 -28.47 2.78 -3.82
N VAL A 755 -28.89 1.62 -3.35
CA VAL A 755 -28.12 0.55 -2.76
C VAL A 755 -27.42 -0.30 -3.84
N GLN A 756 -28.09 -0.54 -4.98
CA GLN A 756 -27.50 -1.16 -6.17
C GLN A 756 -26.45 -0.26 -6.83
N LYS A 757 -26.63 1.07 -6.86
CA LYS A 757 -25.61 2.00 -7.38
C LYS A 757 -24.30 1.94 -6.55
N MET A 758 -24.38 1.72 -5.23
CA MET A 758 -23.20 1.47 -4.39
C MET A 758 -22.60 0.07 -4.61
N ALA A 759 -23.42 -0.97 -4.80
CA ALA A 759 -22.96 -2.33 -5.07
C ALA A 759 -22.30 -2.48 -6.46
N ASP A 760 -22.84 -1.83 -7.50
CA ASP A 760 -22.28 -1.81 -8.84
C ASP A 760 -20.88 -1.16 -8.85
N LEU A 761 -20.69 -0.13 -8.03
CA LEU A 761 -19.42 0.55 -7.76
C LEU A 761 -18.36 -0.37 -7.13
N MET A 762 -18.79 -1.37 -6.35
CA MET A 762 -17.94 -2.31 -5.60
C MET A 762 -17.76 -3.68 -6.28
N SER A 763 -18.36 -3.89 -7.47
CA SER A 763 -18.42 -5.22 -8.08
C SER A 763 -17.12 -5.66 -8.80
N PHE A 764 -16.66 -6.87 -8.47
CA PHE A 764 -15.64 -7.64 -9.20
C PHE A 764 -16.35 -8.63 -10.14
N LYS A 765 -16.07 -8.57 -11.45
CA LYS A 765 -16.43 -9.67 -12.37
C LYS A 765 -15.22 -10.61 -12.47
N ALA A 766 -15.39 -11.86 -12.04
CA ALA A 766 -14.42 -12.91 -12.33
C ALA A 766 -14.39 -13.21 -13.85
N PRO A 767 -13.25 -13.57 -14.45
CA PRO A 767 -13.23 -14.11 -15.80
C PRO A 767 -13.94 -15.47 -15.79
N ALA A 768 -15.13 -15.53 -16.39
CA ALA A 768 -15.76 -16.81 -16.68
C ALA A 768 -14.87 -17.56 -17.69
N ALA A 769 -14.57 -18.82 -17.40
CA ALA A 769 -13.94 -19.72 -18.37
C ALA A 769 -14.73 -19.68 -19.68
N GLU A 770 -14.03 -19.38 -20.79
CA GLU A 770 -14.63 -19.26 -22.11
C GLU A 770 -15.32 -20.57 -22.52
N GLY A 771 -16.61 -20.45 -22.86
CA GLY A 771 -17.35 -21.47 -23.60
C GLY A 771 -18.65 -21.91 -22.94
N GLN A 772 -19.72 -21.09 -22.99
CA GLN A 772 -21.13 -21.55 -23.05
C GLN A 772 -22.21 -20.44 -23.13
N ALA A 773 -21.87 -19.15 -23.27
CA ALA A 773 -22.85 -18.06 -23.19
C ALA A 773 -23.43 -17.56 -24.54
N PHE A 774 -23.90 -18.45 -25.42
CA PHE A 774 -24.53 -18.02 -26.70
C PHE A 774 -26.00 -18.43 -26.93
N SER A 775 -26.66 -19.22 -26.07
CA SER A 775 -28.02 -19.73 -26.38
C SER A 775 -29.21 -19.09 -25.64
N ALA A 776 -29.00 -18.27 -24.61
CA ALA A 776 -30.11 -17.74 -23.79
C ALA A 776 -30.78 -16.47 -24.35
N LYS A 777 -30.08 -15.69 -25.19
CA LYS A 777 -30.59 -14.41 -25.70
C LYS A 777 -31.53 -14.53 -26.91
N GLU A 778 -31.46 -15.62 -27.66
CA GLU A 778 -32.35 -15.86 -28.80
C GLU A 778 -33.70 -16.45 -28.36
N ALA A 779 -33.71 -17.32 -27.34
CA ALA A 779 -34.94 -17.93 -26.82
C ALA A 779 -35.94 -16.93 -26.20
N ALA A 780 -35.46 -15.82 -25.63
CA ALA A 780 -36.33 -14.78 -25.05
C ALA A 780 -36.97 -13.86 -26.12
N LYS A 781 -36.41 -13.83 -27.34
CA LYS A 781 -36.88 -12.96 -28.44
C LYS A 781 -38.01 -13.61 -29.25
N GLU A 782 -38.04 -14.95 -29.30
CA GLU A 782 -39.10 -15.72 -29.96
C GLU A 782 -40.42 -15.70 -29.16
N ALA A 783 -40.36 -15.69 -27.82
CA ALA A 783 -41.55 -15.78 -26.96
C ALA A 783 -42.37 -14.49 -26.81
N ALA A 784 -41.86 -13.35 -27.29
CA ALA A 784 -42.50 -12.04 -27.14
C ALA A 784 -43.37 -11.62 -28.35
N LYS A 785 -43.44 -12.43 -29.42
CA LYS A 785 -44.11 -12.05 -30.67
C LYS A 785 -45.63 -12.28 -30.71
N ASP A 786 -46.20 -13.07 -29.80
CA ASP A 786 -47.60 -13.58 -29.94
C ASP A 786 -48.57 -13.21 -28.78
N ALA A 787 -48.32 -12.15 -27.99
CA ALA A 787 -49.25 -11.74 -26.93
C ALA A 787 -50.05 -10.46 -27.27
N PRO A 788 -51.40 -10.48 -27.22
CA PRO A 788 -52.22 -9.32 -27.58
C PRO A 788 -52.23 -8.22 -26.51
N GLU A 789 -52.35 -6.98 -26.98
CA GLU A 789 -52.11 -5.67 -26.32
C GLU A 789 -53.03 -5.31 -25.13
N ALA A 790 -53.86 -6.22 -24.62
CA ALA A 790 -54.80 -5.96 -23.53
C ALA A 790 -54.36 -6.46 -22.14
N ALA A 791 -53.18 -7.10 -22.01
CA ALA A 791 -52.69 -7.64 -20.74
C ALA A 791 -51.80 -6.67 -19.93
N ALA A 792 -51.41 -5.52 -20.49
CA ALA A 792 -50.51 -4.57 -19.82
C ALA A 792 -51.18 -3.71 -18.74
N ALA A 793 -52.51 -3.59 -18.73
CA ALA A 793 -53.22 -2.67 -17.83
C ALA A 793 -53.70 -3.30 -16.50
N LYS A 794 -53.53 -4.62 -16.27
CA LYS A 794 -54.01 -5.30 -15.05
C LYS A 794 -52.91 -5.73 -14.07
N ALA A 795 -51.66 -5.37 -14.35
CA ALA A 795 -50.52 -5.55 -13.45
C ALA A 795 -50.32 -4.39 -12.46
N ALA A 796 -51.16 -3.34 -12.53
CA ALA A 796 -51.10 -2.15 -11.67
C ALA A 796 -52.18 -2.14 -10.56
N GLY A 797 -52.59 -3.31 -10.08
CA GLY A 797 -53.46 -3.44 -8.91
C GLY A 797 -52.66 -3.51 -7.62
N PHE A 798 -52.03 -2.41 -7.21
CA PHE A 798 -51.60 -2.25 -5.83
C PHE A 798 -52.77 -1.68 -5.05
N SER A 799 -53.25 -2.43 -4.05
CA SER A 799 -54.14 -1.86 -3.03
C SER A 799 -53.37 -0.80 -2.26
N GLU A 800 -53.88 0.44 -2.27
CA GLU A 800 -53.52 1.47 -1.31
C GLU A 800 -53.69 0.91 0.12
N GLN A 801 -52.67 1.14 0.96
CA GLN A 801 -52.49 0.76 2.37
C GLN A 801 -51.51 -0.39 2.62
N ASP A 802 -50.23 -0.10 2.41
CA ASP A 802 -49.20 -0.54 3.35
C ASP A 802 -48.52 0.74 3.84
N ASP A 803 -48.85 1.17 5.06
CA ASP A 803 -48.40 2.45 5.62
C ASP A 803 -46.91 2.30 5.97
N GLY A 804 -46.03 2.79 5.10
CA GLY A 804 -44.58 2.64 5.18
C GLY A 804 -44.03 3.27 6.46
N THR A 805 -44.01 2.52 7.56
CA THR A 805 -43.47 3.00 8.84
C THR A 805 -41.97 3.24 8.73
N ARG A 806 -41.57 4.51 8.88
CA ARG A 806 -40.18 4.95 8.98
C ARG A 806 -39.52 4.35 10.23
N LYS A 807 -38.38 3.68 10.06
CA LYS A 807 -37.62 3.03 11.14
C LYS A 807 -36.30 3.76 11.40
N THR A 808 -35.92 3.87 12.67
CA THR A 808 -34.59 4.38 13.08
C THR A 808 -33.52 3.32 12.85
N LEU A 809 -32.49 3.67 12.10
CA LEU A 809 -31.36 2.83 11.73
C LEU A 809 -30.12 3.05 12.61
N ALA A 810 -29.83 4.31 12.95
CA ALA A 810 -28.71 4.67 13.81
C ALA A 810 -29.00 5.91 14.64
N THR A 811 -28.37 6.01 15.79
CA THR A 811 -28.37 7.17 16.68
C THR A 811 -26.94 7.59 16.95
N ALA A 812 -26.69 8.89 16.97
CA ALA A 812 -25.41 9.48 17.31
C ALA A 812 -25.61 10.51 18.41
N ARG A 813 -25.03 10.26 19.58
CA ARG A 813 -25.14 11.15 20.73
C ARG A 813 -23.83 11.92 20.90
N ALA A 814 -23.91 13.25 20.87
CA ALA A 814 -22.74 14.08 21.13
C ALA A 814 -22.22 13.88 22.55
N LEU A 815 -20.91 13.70 22.68
CA LEU A 815 -20.19 13.64 23.95
C LEU A 815 -19.76 15.05 24.38
N THR A 816 -19.73 15.27 25.70
CA THR A 816 -19.29 16.54 26.31
C THR A 816 -17.78 16.71 26.29
N GLU A 817 -17.05 15.59 26.28
CA GLU A 817 -15.60 15.51 26.27
C GLU A 817 -15.14 14.31 25.44
N ALA A 818 -13.87 14.31 25.03
CA ALA A 818 -13.30 13.17 24.32
C ALA A 818 -13.27 11.94 25.24
N PRO A 819 -13.71 10.75 24.78
CA PRO A 819 -13.60 9.54 25.59
C PRO A 819 -12.12 9.20 25.81
N ALA A 820 -11.75 8.90 27.06
CA ALA A 820 -10.42 8.40 27.37
C ALA A 820 -10.14 7.09 26.60
N ALA A 821 -8.93 6.89 26.10
CA ALA A 821 -8.56 5.67 25.35
C ALA A 821 -8.84 4.37 26.12
N GLY A 822 -8.62 4.36 27.44
CA GLY A 822 -8.89 3.23 28.32
C GLY A 822 -10.37 3.10 28.74
N SER A 823 -11.27 3.98 28.30
CA SER A 823 -12.71 3.79 28.50
C SER A 823 -13.24 2.66 27.61
N SER A 824 -14.41 2.11 27.93
CA SER A 824 -15.05 1.06 27.11
C SER A 824 -15.24 1.49 25.65
N LEU A 825 -15.73 2.71 25.43
CA LEU A 825 -15.96 3.27 24.10
C LEU A 825 -14.63 3.58 23.38
N GLY A 826 -13.64 4.10 24.11
CA GLY A 826 -12.30 4.37 23.57
C GLY A 826 -11.58 3.10 23.13
N SER A 827 -11.61 2.06 23.96
CA SER A 827 -10.99 0.76 23.68
C SER A 827 -11.72 0.00 22.56
N LEU A 828 -13.05 0.09 22.48
CA LEU A 828 -13.81 -0.44 21.35
C LEU A 828 -13.35 0.17 20.03
N ALA A 829 -13.25 1.50 19.96
CA ALA A 829 -12.82 2.18 18.75
C ALA A 829 -11.38 1.85 18.38
N LEU A 830 -10.45 1.79 19.34
CA LEU A 830 -9.06 1.40 19.09
C LEU A 830 -8.95 -0.05 18.61
N ASN A 831 -9.70 -0.98 19.19
CA ASN A 831 -9.75 -2.37 18.73
C ASN A 831 -10.24 -2.46 17.28
N VAL A 832 -11.27 -1.70 16.88
CA VAL A 832 -11.72 -1.62 15.47
C VAL A 832 -10.58 -1.19 14.56
N LEU A 833 -9.86 -0.12 14.90
CA LEU A 833 -8.75 0.37 14.09
C LEU A 833 -7.62 -0.67 13.95
N VAL A 834 -7.30 -1.37 15.04
CA VAL A 834 -6.27 -2.41 15.05
C VAL A 834 -6.72 -3.64 14.25
N THR A 835 -7.95 -4.10 14.43
CA THR A 835 -8.53 -5.22 13.66
C THR A 835 -8.52 -4.91 12.16
N LEU A 836 -8.89 -3.69 11.77
CA LEU A 836 -8.85 -3.26 10.37
C LEU A 836 -7.41 -3.15 9.85
N SER A 837 -6.49 -2.63 10.65
CA SER A 837 -5.07 -2.56 10.30
C SER A 837 -4.46 -3.95 10.07
N ASP A 838 -4.84 -4.94 10.87
CA ASP A 838 -4.45 -6.35 10.75
C ASP A 838 -5.11 -6.99 9.52
N ALA A 839 -6.43 -6.80 9.34
CA ALA A 839 -7.18 -7.30 8.19
C ALA A 839 -6.69 -6.74 6.84
N THR A 840 -6.29 -5.47 6.81
CA THR A 840 -5.80 -4.78 5.62
C THR A 840 -4.28 -4.66 5.55
N ASP A 841 -3.51 -5.31 6.44
CA ASP A 841 -2.03 -5.28 6.49
C ASP A 841 -1.47 -3.87 6.18
N ASP A 842 -2.04 -2.86 6.83
CA ASP A 842 -1.69 -1.45 6.62
C ASP A 842 -1.45 -0.80 8.00
N PRO A 843 -0.25 -0.94 8.58
CA PRO A 843 0.06 -0.30 9.88
C PRO A 843 0.01 1.23 9.79
N ALA A 844 0.19 1.82 8.61
CA ALA A 844 0.10 3.26 8.42
C ALA A 844 -1.35 3.76 8.53
N PHE A 845 -2.34 2.93 8.16
CA PHE A 845 -3.75 3.23 8.40
C PHE A 845 -4.04 3.42 9.89
N LEU A 846 -3.56 2.52 10.76
CA LEU A 846 -3.79 2.61 12.21
C LEU A 846 -3.32 3.95 12.78
N VAL A 847 -2.10 4.36 12.42
CA VAL A 847 -1.52 5.64 12.90
C VAL A 847 -2.38 6.82 12.46
N ARG A 848 -2.76 6.88 11.17
CA ARG A 848 -3.58 7.99 10.64
C ARG A 848 -4.98 8.00 11.25
N ALA A 849 -5.66 6.86 11.30
CA ALA A 849 -7.02 6.76 11.83
C ALA A 849 -7.07 7.05 13.34
N ARG A 850 -6.08 6.59 14.11
CA ARG A 850 -5.94 6.91 15.54
C ARG A 850 -5.75 8.41 15.75
N ARG A 851 -4.84 9.04 15.00
CA ARG A 851 -4.61 10.50 15.10
C ARG A 851 -5.87 11.29 14.77
N ARG A 852 -6.67 10.83 13.81
CA ARG A 852 -7.95 11.46 13.46
C ARG A 852 -9.00 11.31 14.55
N LEU A 853 -9.11 10.14 15.21
CA LEU A 853 -10.15 9.88 16.21
C LEU A 853 -9.75 10.35 17.64
N PHE A 854 -8.46 10.29 17.97
CA PHE A 854 -7.89 10.60 19.29
C PHE A 854 -6.63 11.48 19.21
N PRO A 855 -6.73 12.74 18.74
CA PRO A 855 -5.58 13.64 18.63
C PRO A 855 -4.90 13.95 19.97
N ALA A 856 -5.66 13.95 21.08
CA ALA A 856 -5.16 14.28 22.41
C ALA A 856 -4.20 13.23 23.00
N LEU A 857 -4.24 11.97 22.52
CA LEU A 857 -3.32 10.92 22.97
C LEU A 857 -1.89 11.15 22.49
N GLU A 858 -1.71 11.86 21.38
CA GLU A 858 -0.40 12.31 20.93
C GLU A 858 -0.07 13.68 21.54
N ALA A 859 -1.05 14.59 21.69
CA ALA A 859 -0.80 15.96 22.14
C ALA A 859 -0.48 16.14 23.64
N ALA A 860 -0.76 15.17 24.52
CA ALA A 860 -0.56 15.32 25.96
C ALA A 860 0.94 15.46 26.31
N GLY A 861 1.40 16.69 26.52
CA GLY A 861 2.79 17.03 26.83
C GLY A 861 3.71 17.13 25.60
N GLN A 862 3.18 17.04 24.38
CA GLN A 862 3.98 17.19 23.16
C GLN A 862 4.03 18.64 22.68
N GLN A 863 5.25 19.06 22.37
CA GLN A 863 5.56 20.34 21.76
C GLN A 863 5.82 20.12 20.27
N GLU A 864 5.13 20.84 19.39
CA GLU A 864 5.43 20.87 17.96
C GLU A 864 6.27 22.10 17.64
N VAL A 865 7.22 21.96 16.70
CA VAL A 865 7.98 23.11 16.17
C VAL A 865 7.38 23.52 14.83
N ARG A 866 6.83 24.71 14.76
CA ARG A 866 6.33 25.32 13.52
C ARG A 866 7.47 25.99 12.76
N ALA A 867 7.52 25.73 11.45
CA ALA A 867 8.45 26.42 10.55
C ALA A 867 8.00 27.85 10.28
N VAL A 868 8.90 28.80 10.49
CA VAL A 868 8.73 30.23 10.15
C VAL A 868 9.36 30.56 8.81
N LEU A 869 10.50 29.92 8.49
CA LEU A 869 11.17 30.02 7.19
C LEU A 869 10.87 28.79 6.33
N ASP A 870 11.10 28.92 5.03
CA ASP A 870 10.83 27.94 3.98
C ASP A 870 11.90 26.85 3.83
N TRP A 871 12.72 26.65 4.86
CA TRP A 871 13.76 25.63 4.88
C TRP A 871 14.07 25.14 6.30
N VAL A 872 14.65 23.94 6.36
CA VAL A 872 15.18 23.34 7.59
C VAL A 872 16.59 22.79 7.36
N LEU A 873 17.40 22.72 8.41
CA LEU A 873 18.65 21.96 8.42
C LEU A 873 18.38 20.58 9.02
N PHE A 874 18.69 19.51 8.29
CA PHE A 874 18.72 18.17 8.87
C PHE A 874 20.15 17.77 9.21
N ARG A 875 20.31 16.91 10.22
CA ARG A 875 21.59 16.36 10.66
C ARG A 875 21.40 14.97 11.24
N ARG A 876 22.38 14.07 11.08
CA ARG A 876 22.42 12.80 11.81
C ARG A 876 22.47 13.08 13.31
N LEU A 877 21.60 12.45 14.10
CA LEU A 877 21.69 12.58 15.56
C LEU A 877 23.08 12.09 16.00
N ARG A 878 23.80 12.92 16.75
CA ARG A 878 25.02 12.48 17.44
C ARG A 878 24.55 11.70 18.67
N PRO A 879 24.76 10.37 18.77
CA PRO A 879 24.62 9.69 20.04
C PRO A 879 25.68 10.31 20.96
N THR A 880 25.23 11.20 21.84
CA THR A 880 26.11 11.92 22.75
C THR A 880 26.95 10.93 23.54
N PHE A 881 28.24 11.23 23.69
CA PHE A 881 29.09 10.61 24.71
C PHE A 881 28.31 10.49 26.04
N CYS A 882 28.23 9.30 26.62
CA CYS A 882 27.70 9.14 27.98
C CYS A 882 28.73 9.69 29.01
N PRO A 883 28.35 10.15 30.22
CA PRO A 883 27.43 11.22 30.67
C PRO A 883 28.16 12.21 31.67
N PRO A 884 27.54 13.16 32.42
CA PRO A 884 26.12 13.58 32.50
C PRO A 884 25.89 15.08 32.19
N VAL A 885 24.69 15.46 31.74
CA VAL A 885 23.95 16.73 32.07
C VAL A 885 22.76 16.98 31.13
N CYS A 886 22.70 16.44 29.91
CA CYS A 886 21.52 16.65 29.06
C CYS A 886 20.59 15.45 29.14
N ALA A 887 19.42 15.64 29.78
CA ALA A 887 18.27 14.74 29.93
C ALA A 887 18.61 13.24 29.97
N VAL A 888 18.42 12.60 31.13
CA VAL A 888 18.41 11.14 31.24
C VAL A 888 17.60 10.60 30.07
N ALA A 889 18.27 9.98 29.09
CA ALA A 889 17.57 9.16 28.10
C ALA A 889 16.78 8.20 28.96
N THR A 890 15.45 8.33 28.93
CA THR A 890 14.59 7.45 29.70
C THR A 890 15.08 6.04 29.39
N PRO A 891 15.57 5.28 30.38
CA PRO A 891 16.01 3.92 30.12
C PRO A 891 14.87 3.22 29.37
N PRO A 892 15.18 2.47 28.30
CA PRO A 892 14.15 1.89 27.45
C PRO A 892 13.16 1.17 28.36
N GLN A 893 11.89 1.46 28.19
CA GLN A 893 10.88 0.89 29.07
C GLN A 893 10.76 -0.58 28.70
N ILE A 894 11.25 -1.44 29.60
CA ILE A 894 11.05 -2.88 29.49
C ILE A 894 9.75 -3.19 30.21
N GLU A 895 8.73 -3.51 29.44
CA GLU A 895 7.43 -3.92 29.95
C GLU A 895 7.38 -5.45 30.02
N ALA A 896 6.89 -5.98 31.14
CA ALA A 896 6.76 -7.42 31.35
C ALA A 896 5.30 -7.85 31.39
N PHE A 897 4.93 -8.81 30.55
CA PHE A 897 3.57 -9.33 30.40
C PHE A 897 3.48 -10.79 30.84
N GLN A 898 2.54 -11.10 31.72
CA GLN A 898 2.22 -12.48 32.08
C GLN A 898 1.41 -13.15 30.97
N ILE A 899 1.91 -14.27 30.46
CA ILE A 899 1.18 -15.11 29.52
C ILE A 899 0.34 -16.12 30.27
N TRP A 900 -0.95 -16.16 29.96
CA TRP A 900 -1.96 -17.04 30.50
C TRP A 900 -2.53 -17.93 29.39
N HIS A 901 -2.83 -19.16 29.75
CA HIS A 901 -3.44 -20.14 28.87
C HIS A 901 -4.68 -20.76 29.52
N ALA A 902 -5.71 -20.98 28.70
CA ALA A 902 -6.87 -21.79 29.05
C ALA A 902 -7.26 -22.69 27.87
N THR A 903 -7.74 -23.89 28.18
CA THR A 903 -8.34 -24.79 27.20
C THR A 903 -9.86 -24.81 27.37
N VAL A 904 -10.58 -24.77 26.25
CA VAL A 904 -12.04 -24.96 26.20
C VAL A 904 -12.35 -26.19 25.37
N SER A 905 -13.45 -26.87 25.70
CA SER A 905 -13.83 -28.13 25.04
C SER A 905 -14.85 -27.95 23.91
N SER A 906 -15.38 -26.74 23.71
CA SER A 906 -16.34 -26.46 22.63
C SER A 906 -16.41 -24.97 22.27
N ALA A 907 -16.86 -24.67 21.05
CA ALA A 907 -17.10 -23.30 20.58
C ALA A 907 -18.12 -22.54 21.47
N LYS A 908 -19.10 -23.24 22.06
CA LYS A 908 -20.06 -22.67 23.01
C LYS A 908 -19.40 -22.19 24.30
N GLN A 909 -18.40 -22.92 24.80
CA GLN A 909 -17.61 -22.47 25.95
C GLN A 909 -16.69 -21.31 25.59
N ALA A 910 -16.03 -21.36 24.42
CA ALA A 910 -15.22 -20.26 23.91
C ALA A 910 -16.03 -18.95 23.85
N LYS A 911 -17.21 -18.99 23.25
CA LYS A 911 -18.18 -17.88 23.22
C LYS A 911 -18.48 -17.31 24.61
N SER A 912 -18.87 -18.18 25.54
CA SER A 912 -19.28 -17.76 26.88
C SER A 912 -18.12 -17.09 27.64
N LEU A 913 -16.90 -17.57 27.39
CA LEU A 913 -15.67 -17.00 27.92
C LEU A 913 -15.32 -15.64 27.28
N ALA A 914 -15.40 -15.53 25.95
CA ALA A 914 -15.18 -14.27 25.24
C ALA A 914 -16.13 -13.17 25.73
N GLU A 915 -17.43 -13.47 25.84
CA GLU A 915 -18.42 -12.53 26.37
C GLU A 915 -18.13 -12.13 27.83
N ALA A 916 -17.65 -13.06 28.65
CA ALA A 916 -17.30 -12.77 30.04
C ALA A 916 -16.05 -11.87 30.14
N LEU A 917 -15.05 -12.08 29.28
CA LEU A 917 -13.85 -11.25 29.19
C LEU A 917 -14.19 -9.83 28.72
N ASP A 918 -14.93 -9.71 27.61
CA ASP A 918 -15.23 -8.41 26.99
C ASP A 918 -16.19 -7.56 27.85
N LYS A 919 -17.09 -8.20 28.61
CA LYS A 919 -17.99 -7.52 29.56
C LYS A 919 -17.41 -7.39 30.97
N GLY A 920 -16.21 -7.92 31.23
CA GLY A 920 -15.55 -7.88 32.55
C GLY A 920 -16.37 -8.54 33.67
N ARG A 921 -16.95 -9.72 33.42
CA ARG A 921 -17.76 -10.50 34.38
C ARG A 921 -16.89 -11.46 35.21
N ASP A 922 -16.29 -10.94 36.28
CA ASP A 922 -15.33 -11.69 37.12
C ASP A 922 -15.91 -12.98 37.73
N ASP A 923 -17.21 -13.00 38.02
CA ASP A 923 -17.94 -14.15 38.56
C ASP A 923 -18.00 -15.34 37.57
N ALA A 924 -18.12 -15.04 36.28
CA ALA A 924 -18.09 -16.04 35.22
C ALA A 924 -16.66 -16.52 34.94
N LEU A 925 -15.67 -15.61 35.01
CA LEU A 925 -14.26 -15.92 34.78
C LEU A 925 -13.67 -16.81 35.89
N GLY A 926 -14.13 -16.67 37.14
CA GLY A 926 -13.68 -17.51 38.25
C GLY A 926 -13.96 -19.02 38.10
N LYS A 927 -14.79 -19.41 37.11
CA LYS A 927 -15.10 -20.82 36.80
C LYS A 927 -14.13 -21.45 35.78
N VAL A 928 -13.24 -20.67 35.18
CA VAL A 928 -12.29 -21.12 34.16
C VAL A 928 -10.91 -21.33 34.78
N LYS A 929 -10.26 -22.45 34.45
CA LYS A 929 -8.92 -22.77 34.94
C LYS A 929 -7.85 -22.15 34.05
N PHE A 930 -7.38 -20.96 34.42
CA PHE A 930 -6.25 -20.30 33.77
C PHE A 930 -4.92 -20.81 34.33
N ARG A 931 -3.93 -21.00 33.44
CA ARG A 931 -2.57 -21.45 33.80
C ARG A 931 -1.55 -20.42 33.31
N PRO A 932 -0.57 -20.02 34.12
CA PRO A 932 0.53 -19.19 33.64
C PRO A 932 1.45 -20.04 32.74
N VAL A 933 1.80 -19.52 31.56
CA VAL A 933 2.77 -20.13 30.64
C VAL A 933 4.17 -19.57 30.89
N GLY A 934 4.25 -18.26 31.11
CA GLY A 934 5.44 -17.57 31.62
C GLY A 934 5.38 -16.08 31.31
N VAL A 935 6.53 -15.39 31.30
CA VAL A 935 6.58 -13.93 31.19
C VAL A 935 7.36 -13.55 29.93
N LEU A 936 6.80 -12.64 29.13
CA LEU A 936 7.48 -12.04 27.98
C LEU A 936 7.80 -10.57 28.27
N ARG A 937 8.99 -10.14 27.85
CA ARG A 937 9.47 -8.77 28.03
C ARG A 937 9.59 -8.08 26.68
N PHE A 938 9.08 -6.86 26.61
CA PHE A 938 9.11 -6.04 25.40
C PHE A 938 9.82 -4.73 25.70
N ARG A 939 10.63 -4.28 24.75
CA ARG A 939 11.37 -3.03 24.85
C ARG A 939 10.66 -1.94 24.06
N ASP A 940 10.27 -0.86 24.73
CA ASP A 940 9.54 0.25 24.13
C ASP A 940 8.36 -0.28 23.28
N ASP A 941 8.07 0.28 22.10
CA ASP A 941 6.95 -0.16 21.25
C ASP A 941 7.24 -1.43 20.41
N ASN A 942 8.30 -2.19 20.71
CA ASN A 942 8.65 -3.38 19.93
C ASN A 942 7.57 -4.47 20.02
N THR A 943 7.30 -5.13 18.90
CA THR A 943 6.37 -6.27 18.80
C THR A 943 7.05 -7.62 19.07
N GLN A 944 8.37 -7.68 19.02
CA GLN A 944 9.15 -8.86 19.37
C GLN A 944 9.55 -8.85 20.85
N SER A 945 9.45 -10.01 21.49
CA SER A 945 9.93 -10.21 22.86
C SER A 945 11.46 -10.26 22.93
N GLU A 946 12.04 -9.87 24.06
CA GLU A 946 13.46 -10.06 24.38
C GLU A 946 13.79 -11.56 24.54
N GLU A 947 12.81 -12.38 24.93
CA GLU A 947 12.93 -13.83 24.95
C GLU A 947 13.09 -14.39 23.52
N PRO A 948 14.13 -15.20 23.24
CA PRO A 948 14.29 -15.83 21.93
C PRO A 948 13.12 -16.75 21.57
N ALA A 949 12.78 -16.85 20.29
CA ALA A 949 11.68 -17.70 19.80
C ALA A 949 11.78 -19.16 20.27
N SER A 950 12.98 -19.71 20.45
CA SER A 950 13.18 -21.06 20.99
C SER A 950 12.72 -21.20 22.45
N VAL A 951 12.90 -20.16 23.27
CA VAL A 951 12.45 -20.12 24.67
C VAL A 951 10.93 -20.01 24.71
N VAL A 952 10.35 -19.08 23.93
CA VAL A 952 8.89 -18.91 23.81
C VAL A 952 8.23 -20.23 23.40
N LYS A 953 8.79 -20.91 22.38
CA LYS A 953 8.33 -22.21 21.91
C LYS A 953 8.39 -23.29 22.99
N ALA A 954 9.48 -23.37 23.76
CA ALA A 954 9.62 -24.34 24.85
C ALA A 954 8.57 -24.12 25.96
N MET A 955 8.27 -22.86 26.30
CA MET A 955 7.21 -22.53 27.28
C MET A 955 5.85 -23.03 26.81
N TRP A 956 5.54 -22.85 25.52
CA TRP A 956 4.28 -23.31 24.93
C TRP A 956 4.21 -24.83 24.75
N GLN A 957 5.31 -25.51 24.43
CA GLN A 957 5.36 -26.98 24.44
C GLN A 957 5.04 -27.55 25.83
N GLN A 958 5.53 -26.91 26.89
CA GLN A 958 5.24 -27.30 28.27
C GLN A 958 3.78 -27.01 28.66
N ALA A 959 3.19 -25.93 28.15
CA ALA A 959 1.80 -25.57 28.42
C ALA A 959 0.78 -26.52 27.78
N GLN A 960 1.18 -27.26 26.74
CA GLN A 960 0.33 -28.19 25.97
C GLN A 960 -0.96 -27.50 25.47
N PRO A 961 -0.84 -26.50 24.58
CA PRO A 961 -2.01 -25.83 24.00
C PRO A 961 -2.79 -26.80 23.12
N GLY A 962 -4.07 -26.49 22.95
CA GLY A 962 -4.90 -27.18 21.97
C GLY A 962 -4.55 -26.81 20.54
N ARG A 963 -5.14 -27.50 19.57
CA ARG A 963 -4.79 -27.40 18.14
C ARG A 963 -4.97 -26.01 17.53
N GLN A 964 -5.91 -25.21 18.03
CA GLN A 964 -6.23 -23.89 17.47
C GLN A 964 -6.48 -22.86 18.57
N VAL A 965 -5.98 -21.65 18.35
CA VAL A 965 -6.28 -20.47 19.16
C VAL A 965 -7.63 -19.90 18.74
N VAL A 966 -8.55 -19.77 19.69
CA VAL A 966 -9.90 -19.24 19.46
C VAL A 966 -10.15 -17.87 20.09
N ILE A 967 -9.34 -17.48 21.09
CA ILE A 967 -9.42 -16.18 21.76
C ILE A 967 -8.00 -15.72 22.12
N GLY A 968 -7.65 -14.51 21.73
CA GLY A 968 -6.49 -13.76 22.24
C GLY A 968 -6.96 -12.48 22.94
N ARG A 969 -6.50 -12.24 24.17
CA ARG A 969 -6.74 -10.96 24.86
C ARG A 969 -5.45 -10.41 25.42
N ALA A 970 -5.23 -9.12 25.25
CA ALA A 970 -4.14 -8.40 25.89
C ALA A 970 -4.69 -7.32 26.82
N TRP A 971 -4.00 -7.01 27.91
CA TRP A 971 -4.34 -5.89 28.79
C TRP A 971 -3.10 -5.34 29.48
N GLU A 972 -3.23 -4.13 30.00
CA GLU A 972 -2.21 -3.47 30.83
C GLU A 972 -2.74 -3.28 32.25
N THR A 973 -1.85 -3.42 33.24
CA THR A 973 -2.15 -3.22 34.67
C THR A 973 -2.28 -1.74 35.00
N ARG A 974 -1.51 -0.88 34.31
CA ARG A 974 -1.57 0.58 34.41
C ARG A 974 -1.70 1.16 33.00
N PRO A 975 -2.89 1.12 32.38
CA PRO A 975 -3.06 1.63 31.02
C PRO A 975 -2.69 3.11 30.97
N THR A 976 -1.60 3.45 30.29
CA THR A 976 -1.26 4.84 29.97
C THR A 976 -2.18 5.29 28.84
N ALA A 977 -2.73 6.51 28.90
CA ALA A 977 -3.68 6.98 27.89
C ALA A 977 -3.07 6.90 26.47
N GLY A 978 -3.46 5.91 25.67
CA GLY A 978 -3.07 5.75 24.27
C GLY A 978 -1.96 4.73 23.99
N GLN A 979 -1.43 4.06 25.01
CA GLN A 979 -0.55 2.89 24.87
C GLN A 979 -1.36 1.60 25.11
N GLY A 980 -1.03 0.54 24.37
CA GLY A 980 -1.59 -0.81 24.54
C GLY A 980 -2.11 -1.47 23.27
N TRP A 981 -2.32 -0.71 22.19
CA TRP A 981 -2.69 -1.27 20.87
C TRP A 981 -1.55 -2.09 20.26
N GLN A 982 -0.29 -1.77 20.56
CA GLN A 982 0.88 -2.55 20.17
C GLN A 982 0.84 -3.97 20.74
N ASN A 983 0.12 -4.18 21.85
CA ASN A 983 -0.03 -5.49 22.47
C ASN A 983 -0.83 -6.47 21.60
N HIS A 984 -1.72 -5.98 20.71
CA HIS A 984 -2.35 -6.82 19.69
C HIS A 984 -1.30 -7.44 18.77
N PHE A 985 -0.38 -6.62 18.28
CA PHE A 985 0.69 -7.06 17.38
C PHE A 985 1.74 -7.90 18.12
N ARG A 986 2.09 -7.58 19.38
CA ARG A 986 2.94 -8.44 20.23
C ARG A 986 2.34 -9.83 20.40
N LEU A 987 1.03 -9.91 20.69
CA LEU A 987 0.32 -11.17 20.82
C LEU A 987 0.26 -11.93 19.49
N ARG A 988 -0.03 -11.25 18.38
CA ARG A 988 0.01 -11.84 17.03
C ARG A 988 1.39 -12.42 16.71
N THR A 989 2.45 -11.64 16.87
CA THR A 989 3.83 -12.08 16.63
C THR A 989 4.22 -13.26 17.52
N MET A 990 3.81 -13.29 18.79
CA MET A 990 4.02 -14.46 19.65
C MET A 990 3.28 -15.69 19.14
N LEU A 991 2.03 -15.55 18.69
CA LEU A 991 1.25 -16.66 18.14
C LEU A 991 1.86 -17.19 16.83
N ASP A 992 2.38 -16.31 15.98
CA ASP A 992 3.10 -16.71 14.76
C ASP A 992 4.38 -17.50 15.06
N GLN A 993 5.09 -17.16 16.14
CA GLN A 993 6.29 -17.91 16.59
C GLN A 993 5.98 -19.34 17.05
N ILE A 994 4.74 -19.64 17.44
CA ILE A 994 4.30 -20.96 17.92
C ILE A 994 3.28 -21.62 17.00
N ALA A 995 3.15 -21.12 15.76
CA ALA A 995 2.15 -21.58 14.80
C ALA A 995 2.25 -23.07 14.45
N ASP A 996 3.42 -23.69 14.66
CA ASP A 996 3.63 -25.13 14.46
C ASP A 996 3.16 -26.00 15.64
N ILE A 997 2.84 -25.39 16.79
CA ILE A 997 2.30 -26.06 17.98
C ILE A 997 0.77 -25.86 18.05
N THR A 998 0.30 -24.64 17.76
CA THR A 998 -1.12 -24.28 17.78
C THR A 998 -1.41 -23.29 16.67
N ALA A 999 -2.47 -23.52 15.90
CA ALA A 999 -2.80 -22.65 14.78
C ALA A 999 -3.23 -21.26 15.28
N PRO A 1000 -2.61 -20.16 14.81
CA PRO A 1000 -3.00 -18.80 15.16
C PRO A 1000 -4.40 -18.48 14.58
N PRO A 1001 -5.13 -17.51 15.16
CA PRO A 1001 -6.41 -17.07 14.59
C PRO A 1001 -6.20 -16.36 13.24
N VAL A 1002 -7.24 -16.31 12.42
CA VAL A 1002 -7.15 -15.66 11.10
C VAL A 1002 -6.91 -14.15 11.26
N GLN A 1003 -6.14 -13.53 10.36
CA GLN A 1003 -5.93 -12.08 10.40
C GLN A 1003 -7.26 -11.33 10.26
N GLY A 1004 -7.49 -10.35 11.13
CA GLY A 1004 -8.70 -9.52 11.07
C GLY A 1004 -10.00 -10.19 11.55
N ASP A 1005 -9.97 -11.43 12.04
CA ASP A 1005 -11.17 -12.16 12.48
C ASP A 1005 -11.78 -11.67 13.81
N GLY A 1006 -11.10 -10.72 14.47
CA GLY A 1006 -11.48 -10.15 15.77
C GLY A 1006 -11.22 -11.08 16.97
N ALA A 1007 -10.56 -12.23 16.78
CA ALA A 1007 -10.25 -13.16 17.88
C ALA A 1007 -9.23 -12.58 18.85
N ILE A 1008 -8.34 -11.69 18.37
CA ILE A 1008 -7.38 -10.93 19.19
C ILE A 1008 -7.95 -9.53 19.46
N ALA A 1009 -7.99 -9.14 20.74
CA ALA A 1009 -8.43 -7.80 21.15
C ALA A 1009 -7.74 -7.35 22.43
N THR A 1010 -7.70 -6.04 22.67
CA THR A 1010 -7.19 -5.45 23.92
C THR A 1010 -8.35 -5.17 24.88
N LEU A 1011 -8.18 -5.52 26.16
CA LEU A 1011 -9.15 -5.26 27.21
C LEU A 1011 -8.83 -3.95 27.96
N PRO A 1012 -9.84 -3.15 28.32
CA PRO A 1012 -9.64 -1.87 29.00
C PRO A 1012 -9.16 -2.00 30.44
N LYS A 1013 -9.38 -3.16 31.07
CA LYS A 1013 -8.97 -3.44 32.45
C LYS A 1013 -8.51 -4.90 32.59
N PRO A 1014 -7.57 -5.18 33.52
CA PRO A 1014 -7.19 -6.56 33.85
C PRO A 1014 -8.39 -7.39 34.30
N PRO A 1015 -8.60 -8.60 33.77
CA PRO A 1015 -9.62 -9.51 34.28
C PRO A 1015 -9.27 -9.96 35.71
N GLY A 1016 -10.24 -9.98 36.63
CA GLY A 1016 -9.99 -10.22 38.06
C GLY A 1016 -9.13 -11.46 38.34
N PRO A 1017 -9.50 -12.67 37.85
CA PRO A 1017 -8.73 -13.91 38.04
C PRO A 1017 -7.33 -13.92 37.38
N LEU A 1018 -7.05 -12.98 36.48
CA LEU A 1018 -5.83 -12.88 35.69
C LEU A 1018 -4.95 -11.69 36.12
N SER A 1019 -5.35 -10.98 37.18
CA SER A 1019 -4.57 -9.88 37.73
C SER A 1019 -3.33 -10.41 38.47
N SER A 1020 -2.15 -10.26 37.85
CA SER A 1020 -0.87 -10.52 38.50
C SER A 1020 -0.36 -9.23 39.14
N GLY A 1021 -0.28 -9.19 40.47
CA GLY A 1021 0.35 -8.07 41.17
C GLY A 1021 1.84 -8.00 40.81
N GLY A 1022 2.28 -6.89 40.20
CA GLY A 1022 3.70 -6.59 39.98
C GLY A 1022 4.21 -6.67 38.53
N LEU A 1023 3.36 -6.95 37.54
CA LEU A 1023 3.71 -6.93 36.11
C LEU A 1023 2.94 -5.83 35.35
N ASP A 1024 3.44 -5.41 34.20
CA ASP A 1024 2.90 -4.28 33.42
C ASP A 1024 1.61 -4.64 32.67
N GLY A 1025 1.37 -5.92 32.42
CA GLY A 1025 0.14 -6.41 31.82
C GLY A 1025 0.07 -7.93 31.71
N GLY A 1026 -0.83 -8.42 30.86
CA GLY A 1026 -0.92 -9.85 30.55
C GLY A 1026 -1.53 -10.14 29.19
N PHE A 1027 -1.20 -11.33 28.66
CA PHE A 1027 -1.83 -11.92 27.48
C PHE A 1027 -2.57 -13.19 27.90
N LEU A 1028 -3.79 -13.37 27.43
CA LEU A 1028 -4.55 -14.60 27.54
C LEU A 1028 -4.68 -15.21 26.15
N VAL A 1029 -4.29 -16.48 26.03
CA VAL A 1029 -4.55 -17.31 24.86
C VAL A 1029 -5.48 -18.43 25.28
N VAL A 1030 -6.62 -18.54 24.60
CA VAL A 1030 -7.55 -19.66 24.79
C VAL A 1030 -7.47 -20.56 23.57
N THR A 1031 -7.25 -21.84 23.79
CA THR A 1031 -7.16 -22.85 22.73
C THR A 1031 -8.27 -23.87 22.83
N ILE A 1032 -8.63 -24.46 21.71
CA ILE A 1032 -9.59 -25.56 21.61
C ILE A 1032 -8.89 -26.82 21.09
N ASP A 1033 -9.26 -27.97 21.65
CA ASP A 1033 -8.72 -29.30 21.29
C ASP A 1033 -9.64 -30.10 20.36
N ALA A 1034 -10.74 -29.50 19.91
CA ALA A 1034 -11.75 -30.20 19.13
C ALA A 1034 -11.18 -30.63 17.77
N GLN A 1035 -10.80 -31.90 17.69
CA GLN A 1035 -11.25 -32.73 16.59
C GLN A 1035 -12.77 -32.75 16.69
N ASP A 1036 -13.48 -32.35 15.63
CA ASP A 1036 -14.94 -32.47 15.59
C ASP A 1036 -15.29 -33.93 15.96
N ASP A 1037 -15.89 -34.13 17.13
CA ASP A 1037 -16.62 -35.36 17.43
C ASP A 1037 -17.91 -35.27 16.61
N ALA A 1038 -17.79 -35.46 15.29
CA ALA A 1038 -18.94 -35.49 14.42
C ALA A 1038 -19.92 -36.54 14.96
N VAL A 1039 -21.15 -36.13 15.22
CA VAL A 1039 -22.17 -37.05 15.72
C VAL A 1039 -22.57 -37.94 14.54
N TYR A 1040 -22.18 -39.22 14.60
CA TYR A 1040 -22.54 -40.20 13.59
C TYR A 1040 -23.93 -40.76 13.86
N THR A 1041 -24.82 -40.63 12.88
CA THR A 1041 -26.18 -41.19 12.90
C THR A 1041 -26.38 -42.12 11.72
N THR A 1042 -27.08 -43.24 11.95
CA THR A 1042 -27.38 -44.20 10.89
C THR A 1042 -28.66 -43.79 10.16
N HIS A 1043 -28.58 -43.58 8.85
CA HIS A 1043 -29.73 -43.28 8.00
C HIS A 1043 -29.95 -44.41 7.01
N ARG A 1044 -31.18 -44.91 6.92
CA ARG A 1044 -31.50 -46.02 6.00
C ARG A 1044 -32.13 -45.53 4.71
N VAL A 1045 -31.70 -46.02 3.57
CA VAL A 1045 -32.24 -45.65 2.26
C VAL A 1045 -32.78 -46.89 1.58
N LEU A 1046 -34.05 -46.83 1.16
CA LEU A 1046 -34.71 -47.90 0.43
C LEU A 1046 -35.06 -47.45 -0.98
N PHE A 1047 -34.54 -48.15 -1.98
CA PHE A 1047 -34.89 -47.96 -3.36
C PHE A 1047 -36.00 -48.94 -3.76
N MET A 1048 -37.04 -48.46 -4.44
CA MET A 1048 -38.13 -49.28 -4.95
C MET A 1048 -38.77 -48.70 -6.22
N SER A 1049 -39.53 -49.52 -6.94
CA SER A 1049 -40.24 -49.08 -8.15
C SER A 1049 -41.48 -48.24 -7.83
N SER A 1050 -41.90 -47.38 -8.77
CA SER A 1050 -43.16 -46.64 -8.65
C SER A 1050 -44.40 -47.54 -8.53
N SER A 1051 -44.37 -48.75 -9.08
CA SER A 1051 -45.42 -49.76 -8.92
C SER A 1051 -45.47 -50.37 -7.51
N ALA A 1052 -44.32 -50.54 -6.86
CA ALA A 1052 -44.26 -50.97 -5.47
C ALA A 1052 -44.76 -49.86 -4.52
N TRP A 1053 -44.30 -48.62 -4.75
CA TRP A 1053 -44.71 -47.47 -3.94
C TRP A 1053 -46.20 -47.15 -4.06
N SER A 1054 -46.79 -47.21 -5.25
CA SER A 1054 -48.22 -46.93 -5.47
C SER A 1054 -49.15 -47.92 -4.75
N ARG A 1055 -48.70 -49.16 -4.48
CA ARG A 1055 -49.44 -50.12 -3.64
C ARG A 1055 -49.29 -49.83 -2.15
N LEU A 1056 -48.17 -49.22 -1.75
CA LEU A 1056 -47.80 -48.99 -0.36
C LEU A 1056 -48.28 -47.63 0.19
N GLU A 1057 -48.22 -46.58 -0.62
CA GLU A 1057 -48.55 -45.20 -0.24
C GLU A 1057 -49.98 -45.04 0.34
N PRO A 1058 -51.04 -45.67 -0.21
CA PRO A 1058 -52.39 -45.56 0.37
C PRO A 1058 -52.46 -46.05 1.82
N SER A 1059 -51.68 -47.07 2.17
CA SER A 1059 -51.63 -47.62 3.53
C SER A 1059 -50.95 -46.67 4.51
N PHE A 1060 -49.91 -45.94 4.08
CA PHE A 1060 -49.32 -44.85 4.88
C PHE A 1060 -50.26 -43.66 5.05
N LYS A 1061 -51.04 -43.31 4.02
CA LYS A 1061 -52.09 -42.27 4.11
C LYS A 1061 -53.24 -42.65 5.04
N GLN A 1062 -53.57 -43.95 5.14
CA GLN A 1062 -54.61 -44.44 6.05
C GLN A 1062 -54.14 -44.50 7.51
N SER A 1063 -52.96 -45.08 7.76
CA SER A 1063 -52.35 -45.15 9.09
C SER A 1063 -50.87 -45.52 8.97
N THR A 1064 -50.01 -44.75 9.63
CA THR A 1064 -48.56 -44.98 9.61
C THR A 1064 -48.16 -46.36 10.15
N ALA A 1065 -48.94 -46.94 11.08
CA ALA A 1065 -48.72 -48.30 11.58
C ALA A 1065 -49.08 -49.39 10.54
N SER A 1066 -50.11 -49.16 9.72
CA SER A 1066 -50.50 -50.08 8.64
C SER A 1066 -49.52 -50.01 7.47
N GLY A 1067 -49.13 -48.79 7.08
CA GLY A 1067 -48.09 -48.55 6.07
C GLY A 1067 -46.76 -49.18 6.45
N TRP A 1068 -46.31 -49.00 7.71
CA TRP A 1068 -45.09 -49.64 8.21
C TRP A 1068 -45.14 -51.16 8.13
N LYS A 1069 -46.23 -51.79 8.59
CA LYS A 1069 -46.39 -53.25 8.55
C LYS A 1069 -46.32 -53.81 7.12
N GLN A 1070 -46.90 -53.11 6.16
CA GLN A 1070 -46.85 -53.51 4.75
C GLN A 1070 -45.48 -53.28 4.12
N LEU A 1071 -44.79 -52.19 4.48
CA LEU A 1071 -43.42 -51.92 4.03
C LEU A 1071 -42.47 -53.02 4.52
N THR A 1072 -42.53 -53.40 5.81
CA THR A 1072 -41.68 -54.48 6.34
C THR A 1072 -41.97 -55.82 5.66
N SER A 1073 -43.25 -56.16 5.42
CA SER A 1073 -43.60 -57.38 4.67
C SER A 1073 -43.13 -57.35 3.22
N LEU A 1074 -43.02 -56.17 2.61
CA LEU A 1074 -42.51 -56.00 1.25
C LEU A 1074 -40.99 -56.16 1.21
N MET A 1075 -40.28 -55.66 2.23
CA MET A 1075 -38.82 -55.81 2.38
C MET A 1075 -38.41 -57.28 2.59
N GLU A 1076 -39.29 -58.09 3.18
CA GLU A 1076 -39.09 -59.53 3.37
C GLU A 1076 -39.47 -60.39 2.14
N SER A 1077 -40.12 -59.79 1.13
CA SER A 1077 -40.57 -60.49 -0.07
C SER A 1077 -39.44 -60.57 -1.12
N SER A 1078 -39.20 -61.76 -1.67
CA SER A 1078 -38.26 -61.96 -2.79
C SER A 1078 -38.80 -61.48 -4.15
N ASP A 1079 -40.10 -61.22 -4.25
CA ASP A 1079 -40.79 -61.05 -5.54
C ASP A 1079 -40.88 -59.58 -5.99
N THR A 1080 -40.38 -58.64 -5.17
CA THR A 1080 -40.34 -57.21 -5.51
C THR A 1080 -38.89 -56.71 -5.46
N PRO A 1081 -38.36 -56.10 -6.53
CA PRO A 1081 -37.01 -55.55 -6.51
C PRO A 1081 -36.95 -54.38 -5.52
N ILE A 1082 -36.16 -54.56 -4.47
CA ILE A 1082 -35.82 -53.54 -3.47
C ILE A 1082 -34.30 -53.57 -3.27
N VAL A 1083 -33.71 -52.38 -3.13
CA VAL A 1083 -32.33 -52.23 -2.65
C VAL A 1083 -32.38 -51.45 -1.34
N ASP A 1084 -31.73 -51.98 -0.31
CA ASP A 1084 -31.77 -51.44 1.04
C ASP A 1084 -30.35 -51.21 1.53
N VAL A 1085 -30.04 -49.96 1.84
CA VAL A 1085 -28.70 -49.53 2.24
C VAL A 1085 -28.76 -48.72 3.52
N SER A 1086 -27.80 -48.94 4.41
CA SER A 1086 -27.61 -48.12 5.61
C SER A 1086 -26.37 -47.27 5.45
N LEU A 1087 -26.52 -45.96 5.67
CA LEU A 1087 -25.46 -44.96 5.51
C LEU A 1087 -25.13 -44.36 6.88
N GLN A 1088 -23.87 -43.98 7.08
CA GLN A 1088 -23.45 -43.23 8.26
C GLN A 1088 -23.37 -41.74 7.91
N LEU A 1089 -24.14 -40.91 8.59
CA LEU A 1089 -24.11 -39.46 8.41
C LEU A 1089 -23.40 -38.82 9.59
N ALA A 1090 -22.40 -38.01 9.29
CA ALA A 1090 -21.66 -37.19 10.24
C ALA A 1090 -22.34 -35.82 10.32
N ASP A 1091 -22.83 -35.41 11.49
CA ASP A 1091 -23.50 -34.12 11.72
C ASP A 1091 -24.65 -33.83 10.73
N ASN A 1092 -25.41 -34.88 10.40
CA ASN A 1092 -26.50 -34.86 9.42
C ASN A 1092 -26.07 -34.63 7.96
N ALA A 1093 -24.78 -34.71 7.65
CA ALA A 1093 -24.24 -34.61 6.30
C ALA A 1093 -23.77 -35.97 5.75
N LEU A 1094 -23.92 -36.14 4.43
CA LEU A 1094 -23.53 -37.36 3.72
C LEU A 1094 -22.04 -37.30 3.32
N ALA A 1095 -21.24 -38.22 3.86
CA ALA A 1095 -19.80 -38.28 3.58
C ALA A 1095 -19.50 -38.73 2.14
N ALA A 1096 -18.30 -38.44 1.64
CA ALA A 1096 -17.92 -38.73 0.26
C ALA A 1096 -17.96 -40.25 -0.08
N GLY A 1097 -17.63 -41.12 0.88
CA GLY A 1097 -17.72 -42.57 0.72
C GLY A 1097 -19.18 -43.05 0.63
N ASP A 1098 -20.06 -42.53 1.48
CA ASP A 1098 -21.49 -42.88 1.47
C ASP A 1098 -22.22 -42.37 0.22
N LYS A 1099 -21.75 -41.27 -0.40
CA LYS A 1099 -22.24 -40.84 -1.73
C LYS A 1099 -21.95 -41.89 -2.81
N GLN A 1100 -20.78 -42.52 -2.77
CA GLN A 1100 -20.43 -43.58 -3.73
C GLN A 1100 -21.29 -44.83 -3.50
N THR A 1101 -21.48 -45.23 -2.23
CA THR A 1101 -22.37 -46.34 -1.88
C THR A 1101 -23.80 -46.07 -2.34
N LEU A 1102 -24.31 -44.86 -2.11
CA LEU A 1102 -25.65 -44.46 -2.50
C LEU A 1102 -25.83 -44.47 -4.03
N ALA A 1103 -24.85 -43.98 -4.79
CA ALA A 1103 -24.87 -44.04 -6.25
C ALA A 1103 -24.80 -45.49 -6.79
N ALA A 1104 -24.02 -46.36 -6.14
CA ALA A 1104 -23.94 -47.77 -6.49
C ALA A 1104 -25.26 -48.50 -6.23
N SER A 1105 -25.93 -48.23 -5.11
CA SER A 1105 -27.25 -48.80 -4.78
C SER A 1105 -28.35 -48.31 -5.72
N ASP A 1106 -28.31 -47.05 -6.16
CA ASP A 1106 -29.22 -46.53 -7.18
C ASP A 1106 -29.00 -47.24 -8.53
N GLN A 1107 -27.75 -47.47 -8.93
CA GLN A 1107 -27.44 -48.23 -10.14
C GLN A 1107 -27.89 -49.70 -10.03
N GLU A 1108 -27.65 -50.35 -8.89
CA GLU A 1108 -28.13 -51.73 -8.65
C GLU A 1108 -29.66 -51.82 -8.78
N MET A 1109 -30.39 -50.81 -8.29
CA MET A 1109 -31.84 -50.76 -8.42
C MET A 1109 -32.26 -50.61 -9.89
N GLN A 1110 -31.58 -49.77 -10.68
CA GLN A 1110 -31.86 -49.62 -12.11
C GLN A 1110 -31.62 -50.93 -12.88
N ASP A 1111 -30.55 -51.65 -12.54
CA ASP A 1111 -30.22 -52.94 -13.15
C ASP A 1111 -31.30 -53.99 -12.84
N LYS A 1112 -31.79 -54.05 -11.58
CA LYS A 1112 -32.91 -54.93 -11.17
C LYS A 1112 -34.24 -54.62 -11.84
N LEU A 1113 -34.42 -53.40 -12.34
CA LEU A 1113 -35.62 -52.98 -13.09
C LEU A 1113 -35.51 -53.27 -14.60
N GLU A 1114 -34.41 -53.88 -15.06
CA GLU A 1114 -34.16 -54.38 -16.43
C GLU A 1114 -34.53 -53.39 -17.54
N SER A 1115 -34.27 -52.10 -17.33
CA SER A 1115 -34.69 -51.06 -18.28
C SER A 1115 -33.58 -50.03 -18.43
N GLY A 1116 -32.86 -50.08 -19.56
CA GLY A 1116 -31.86 -49.09 -19.97
C GLY A 1116 -32.46 -47.71 -20.33
N ASN A 1117 -33.55 -47.32 -19.67
CA ASN A 1117 -34.20 -46.01 -19.82
C ASN A 1117 -33.95 -45.17 -18.56
N PRO A 1118 -33.88 -43.84 -18.68
CA PRO A 1118 -33.71 -42.96 -17.54
C PRO A 1118 -34.95 -42.98 -16.63
N TYR A 1119 -34.75 -42.78 -15.33
CA TYR A 1119 -35.79 -42.73 -14.30
C TYR A 1119 -35.83 -41.35 -13.63
N ASN A 1120 -37.03 -40.90 -13.27
CA ASN A 1120 -37.22 -39.84 -12.29
C ASN A 1120 -37.13 -40.45 -10.89
N ARG A 1121 -36.50 -39.75 -9.95
CA ARG A 1121 -36.40 -40.17 -8.55
C ARG A 1121 -37.25 -39.27 -7.68
N ILE A 1122 -38.07 -39.89 -6.82
CA ILE A 1122 -38.87 -39.19 -5.82
C ILE A 1122 -38.45 -39.71 -4.44
N ALA A 1123 -38.04 -38.81 -3.56
CA ALA A 1123 -37.62 -39.14 -2.20
C ALA A 1123 -38.77 -38.91 -1.21
N VAL A 1124 -39.08 -39.90 -0.38
CA VAL A 1124 -40.12 -39.82 0.67
C VAL A 1124 -39.49 -40.09 2.03
N ARG A 1125 -39.71 -39.21 3.01
CA ARG A 1125 -39.11 -39.32 4.35
C ARG A 1125 -39.97 -40.14 5.32
N LEU A 1126 -39.36 -41.06 6.06
CA LEU A 1126 -39.92 -41.71 7.23
C LEU A 1126 -39.10 -41.37 8.48
N VAL A 1127 -39.80 -41.03 9.57
CA VAL A 1127 -39.19 -40.65 10.85
C VAL A 1127 -39.73 -41.52 11.97
N GLY A 1128 -38.85 -42.15 12.75
CA GLY A 1128 -39.19 -42.97 13.90
C GLY A 1128 -39.70 -42.17 15.10
N LYS A 1129 -40.13 -42.87 16.15
CA LYS A 1129 -40.68 -42.32 17.39
C LYS A 1129 -39.64 -41.54 18.21
N THR A 1130 -38.39 -41.98 18.17
CA THR A 1130 -37.29 -41.46 18.98
C THR A 1130 -36.14 -41.10 18.05
N LEU A 1131 -35.59 -39.89 18.20
CA LEU A 1131 -34.41 -39.42 17.48
C LEU A 1131 -33.22 -39.41 18.44
N SER A 1132 -32.03 -39.68 17.92
CA SER A 1132 -30.78 -39.50 18.65
C SER A 1132 -30.51 -38.01 18.90
N GLU A 1133 -29.75 -37.71 19.96
CA GLU A 1133 -29.35 -36.33 20.27
C GLU A 1133 -28.51 -35.75 19.12
N GLY A 1134 -28.98 -34.65 18.50
CA GLY A 1134 -28.33 -34.01 17.35
C GLY A 1134 -28.80 -34.48 15.96
N GLU A 1135 -29.69 -35.46 15.87
CA GLU A 1135 -30.23 -36.01 14.61
C GLU A 1135 -31.30 -35.10 14.00
N ASP A 1136 -31.11 -34.65 12.75
CA ASP A 1136 -32.05 -33.82 11.97
C ASP A 1136 -32.58 -34.60 10.75
N PRO A 1137 -33.77 -35.21 10.84
CA PRO A 1137 -34.33 -36.03 9.78
C PRO A 1137 -34.54 -35.31 8.46
N ALA A 1138 -34.83 -34.01 8.50
CA ALA A 1138 -35.07 -33.23 7.29
C ALA A 1138 -33.78 -32.99 6.53
N LYS A 1139 -32.75 -32.53 7.24
CA LYS A 1139 -31.43 -32.26 6.66
C LYS A 1139 -30.80 -33.53 6.06
N GLN A 1140 -30.91 -34.65 6.77
CA GLN A 1140 -30.40 -35.94 6.27
C GLN A 1140 -31.15 -36.40 5.01
N HIS A 1141 -32.49 -36.30 5.01
CA HIS A 1141 -33.31 -36.66 3.86
C HIS A 1141 -32.97 -35.81 2.62
N SER A 1142 -32.84 -34.49 2.79
CA SER A 1142 -32.48 -33.58 1.70
C SER A 1142 -31.07 -33.81 1.18
N ALA A 1143 -30.12 -34.17 2.05
CA ALA A 1143 -28.76 -34.52 1.62
C ALA A 1143 -28.75 -35.76 0.71
N ILE A 1144 -29.58 -36.77 1.01
CA ILE A 1144 -29.74 -37.99 0.21
C ILE A 1144 -30.49 -37.69 -1.09
N ALA A 1145 -31.58 -36.92 -1.05
CA ALA A 1145 -32.34 -36.52 -2.22
C ALA A 1145 -31.46 -35.72 -3.21
N LYS A 1146 -30.70 -34.74 -2.72
CA LYS A 1146 -29.77 -33.94 -3.52
C LYS A 1146 -28.66 -34.79 -4.14
N ALA A 1147 -28.10 -35.75 -3.39
CA ALA A 1147 -27.06 -36.64 -3.91
C ALA A 1147 -27.54 -37.53 -5.06
N LEU A 1148 -28.85 -37.80 -5.14
CA LEU A 1148 -29.48 -38.61 -6.19
C LEU A 1148 -30.23 -37.79 -7.24
N GLU A 1149 -30.23 -36.46 -7.14
CA GLU A 1149 -31.07 -35.57 -7.96
C GLU A 1149 -32.58 -35.94 -7.88
N ALA A 1150 -33.02 -36.41 -6.72
CA ALA A 1150 -34.41 -36.79 -6.48
C ALA A 1150 -35.27 -35.57 -6.09
N SER A 1151 -36.51 -35.55 -6.57
CA SER A 1151 -37.50 -34.59 -6.11
C SER A 1151 -38.03 -35.02 -4.74
N GLU A 1152 -37.98 -34.13 -3.75
CA GLU A 1152 -38.53 -34.42 -2.43
C GLU A 1152 -40.07 -34.43 -2.47
N SER A 1153 -40.64 -35.44 -1.82
CA SER A 1153 -42.05 -35.57 -1.53
C SER A 1153 -42.23 -35.62 -0.01
N GLY A 1154 -43.41 -35.25 0.49
CA GLY A 1154 -43.68 -35.17 1.93
C GLY A 1154 -43.35 -36.46 2.71
N GLY A 1155 -43.31 -36.39 4.04
CA GLY A 1155 -42.92 -37.51 4.89
C GLY A 1155 -44.00 -38.03 5.84
N TYR A 1156 -43.72 -39.17 6.49
CA TYR A 1156 -44.59 -39.77 7.51
C TYR A 1156 -43.85 -39.96 8.84
N GLU A 1157 -44.52 -39.64 9.95
CA GLU A 1157 -44.01 -39.86 11.31
C GLU A 1157 -44.58 -41.15 11.92
N LEU A 1158 -43.69 -42.08 12.27
CA LEU A 1158 -44.01 -43.40 12.79
C LEU A 1158 -44.02 -43.39 14.32
N LYS A 1159 -45.08 -42.81 14.91
CA LYS A 1159 -45.23 -42.58 16.36
C LYS A 1159 -45.13 -43.83 17.25
N SER A 1160 -45.22 -45.03 16.68
CA SER A 1160 -45.15 -46.31 17.41
C SER A 1160 -43.89 -47.14 17.14
N VAL A 1161 -42.98 -46.69 16.27
CA VAL A 1161 -41.80 -47.46 15.83
C VAL A 1161 -40.53 -46.74 16.29
N ALA A 1162 -39.76 -47.35 17.19
CA ALA A 1162 -38.56 -46.72 17.74
C ALA A 1162 -37.33 -46.85 16.83
N ASP A 1163 -37.20 -47.96 16.10
CA ASP A 1163 -36.08 -48.26 15.19
C ASP A 1163 -36.65 -48.64 13.82
N LEU A 1164 -36.21 -47.97 12.76
CA LEU A 1164 -36.59 -48.24 11.37
C LEU A 1164 -35.72 -49.36 10.74
N GLY A 1165 -34.95 -50.05 11.57
CA GLY A 1165 -34.09 -51.19 11.29
C GLY A 1165 -32.64 -50.78 11.05
N GLY A 1166 -31.70 -51.63 11.50
CA GLY A 1166 -30.27 -51.35 11.41
C GLY A 1166 -29.78 -50.26 12.39
N GLY A 1167 -30.59 -49.87 13.37
CA GLY A 1167 -30.29 -48.77 14.29
C GLY A 1167 -30.59 -47.38 13.72
N ALA A 1168 -31.36 -47.28 12.63
CA ALA A 1168 -31.71 -46.02 11.99
C ALA A 1168 -33.02 -45.45 12.55
N HIS A 1169 -33.04 -44.18 12.93
CA HIS A 1169 -34.27 -43.47 13.32
C HIS A 1169 -34.89 -42.69 12.16
N VAL A 1170 -34.14 -42.52 11.07
CA VAL A 1170 -34.59 -41.82 9.85
C VAL A 1170 -34.37 -42.73 8.64
N MET A 1171 -35.36 -42.75 7.75
CA MET A 1171 -35.32 -43.51 6.52
C MET A 1171 -35.81 -42.70 5.33
N SER A 1172 -35.11 -42.81 4.19
CA SER A 1172 -35.52 -42.22 2.91
C SER A 1172 -35.92 -43.31 1.93
N ILE A 1173 -37.15 -43.23 1.41
CA ILE A 1173 -37.62 -44.12 0.34
C ILE A 1173 -37.43 -43.41 -1.00
N ILE A 1174 -36.59 -43.98 -1.86
CA ILE A 1174 -36.32 -43.49 -3.20
C ILE A 1174 -37.16 -44.30 -4.19
N VAL A 1175 -38.14 -43.64 -4.78
CA VAL A 1175 -39.06 -44.22 -5.76
C VAL A 1175 -38.55 -43.91 -7.15
N LEU A 1176 -38.22 -44.96 -7.93
CA LEU A 1176 -37.82 -44.82 -9.33
C LEU A 1176 -39.05 -44.92 -10.22
N ASP A 1177 -39.34 -43.85 -10.95
CA ASP A 1177 -40.42 -43.78 -11.93
C ASP A 1177 -39.87 -43.69 -13.34
N LYS A 1178 -40.32 -44.59 -14.22
CA LYS A 1178 -39.73 -44.75 -15.55
C LYS A 1178 -40.10 -43.56 -16.43
N ILE A 1179 -39.10 -42.84 -16.96
CA ILE A 1179 -39.35 -41.76 -17.91
C ILE A 1179 -39.77 -42.39 -19.24
N THR A 1180 -41.04 -42.25 -19.58
CA THR A 1180 -41.53 -42.64 -20.90
C THR A 1180 -41.17 -41.51 -21.86
N PRO A 1181 -40.38 -41.75 -22.92
CA PRO A 1181 -40.15 -40.73 -23.94
C PRO A 1181 -41.49 -40.36 -24.57
N LYS A 1182 -41.83 -39.06 -24.55
CA LYS A 1182 -42.98 -38.52 -25.26
C LYS A 1182 -42.69 -38.36 -26.74
#